data_AF-A0A4Q4USH0-F1
#
_entry.id   AF-A0A4Q4USH0-F1
#
_cell.length_a   1.000
_cell.length_b   1.000
_cell.length_c   1.000
_cell.angle_alpha   90.00
_cell.angle_beta   90.00
_cell.angle_gamma   90.00
#
_symmetry.space_group_name_H-M   'P 1'
#
loop_
_entity.id
_entity.type
_entity.pdbx_description
1 polymer ?
#
loop_
_entity_poly.entity_id
_entity_poly.type
_entity_poly.pdbx_seq_one_letter_code
_entity_poly.pdbx_strand_id
1 'polypeptide(L)'
;MMSFRRAIIFAAFFLIAFFLLRHSQTSNDPEPFSKPPAKSDNSDNDSGRLRNEPTTDAEAGSSDQSAPQHANKVPAKKAIQDMSKMSLYDKLAYQYPYDVETKFPAYIWQTWKYTPANGEFTFRDQEASWTEQHPGFVHEVITDQVAVHLMRLLYGAVPEVLEAYNALPQPVLKADFFRYLILLARGGIYSDIDTYAIRSALDWIPDSVPRNSIGLVIGIEADPDRPDWKDWYSRRIQFCQWTIQAKPGHPVLRDIVTRITEETLRRKKEGVFITKEKSVMEFTGPAVWTDVIFDYFNDPRYFNMDQSSSNITFLNFTGIQAPKKVGDVVVLPITSFSPGVQQMGAKDYDDPMAFVKHDFEGCGALRPSQHGKILVYPGPSLVGRIDLALSVPSARMDTMDLAPAWPPQKLFSGAYLLDYHSQWADLFLICSYYVWHEELAPRFCLFGLGPPLLPHTIPEHFASIVSQYGDRPAVIARSPTPTSASLSSPEVPPTATLTYESLDALSNALAHSLRSAGVKKGDRVAVSLGNVAEHAALIYAAFKLGAILVPLNPSFNAQQLTAALEHLGVEVLVIAAVADVAYRPCRGRANLELLEALIPDLRAPKVEAPAVPSLRSVVVLDNRASHPDAHFPLEELRALVSYGDLLLQGGRGGAAAVAPDAPLAPHETINIQFTSGTTSRPKAAMLTHAGILNNGHLIARRMGLGIADRVVCPPPLFHCFGSVLGLMATATTGAALLLPSPAFDPAASLRMAAEHAATALYGVATMFIAELELLSADQAFARILAADGGGGFRNLRKGIAAGSSVPEALVRRLADRLGLTDLVICYGMTETSPVSCMTSPADPAAKRAATVGRPLPHTAVRVVAPGARAGPALPRGERGELAVSGYLVMQGYYGDEETTRRDLVPDAADGGRLWMYTGDEACMDADGYVAITGRIKDLIIRGGENIHPLEVENCLLGHPLVRDASVVGVPDDRYGEVVGAFVVPARGVRTVDASAAAASIGSGDGAVGVGVGGISPLPAKEEGERGEKVLSKDDVREWVRTNLSGHLIPKYVFWIDEYPKTASGKIQKFKLRELAKELLARETQ
;
A
#
# COMPACT_ATOMS: atom_id res chain seq x y z
N MET A 1 -52.57 -16.71 -7.37
CA MET A 1 -52.25 -15.46 -6.64
C MET A 1 -53.32 -15.21 -5.59
N MET A 2 -52.97 -14.87 -4.34
CA MET A 2 -53.96 -14.52 -3.30
C MET A 2 -54.33 -13.04 -3.40
N SER A 3 -55.60 -12.70 -3.15
CA SER A 3 -56.05 -11.31 -3.09
C SER A 3 -55.56 -10.61 -1.83
N PHE A 4 -55.32 -9.29 -1.91
CA PHE A 4 -54.78 -8.46 -0.83
C PHE A 4 -55.52 -8.63 0.51
N ARG A 5 -56.85 -8.74 0.51
CA ARG A 5 -57.65 -9.03 1.71
C ARG A 5 -57.31 -10.37 2.38
N ARG A 6 -56.98 -11.42 1.60
CA ARG A 6 -56.59 -12.73 2.15
C ARG A 6 -55.18 -12.68 2.75
N ALA A 7 -54.26 -11.90 2.16
CA ALA A 7 -52.92 -11.69 2.71
C ALA A 7 -52.96 -11.00 4.09
N ILE A 8 -53.81 -9.98 4.27
CA ILE A 8 -54.00 -9.30 5.57
C ILE A 8 -54.54 -10.26 6.63
N ILE A 9 -55.53 -11.09 6.30
CA ILE A 9 -56.08 -12.09 7.23
C ILE A 9 -55.00 -13.12 7.64
N PHE A 10 -54.17 -13.56 6.68
CA PHE A 10 -53.05 -14.48 6.96
C PHE A 10 -52.00 -13.85 7.89
N ALA A 11 -51.63 -12.58 7.66
CA ALA A 11 -50.69 -11.86 8.51
C ALA A 11 -51.23 -11.65 9.94
N ALA A 12 -52.51 -11.31 10.07
CA ALA A 12 -53.17 -11.17 11.38
C ALA A 12 -53.19 -12.50 12.16
N PHE A 13 -53.48 -13.63 11.47
CA PHE A 13 -53.47 -14.95 12.09
C PHE A 13 -52.08 -15.32 12.63
N PHE A 14 -51.01 -15.07 11.86
CA PHE A 14 -49.63 -15.33 12.30
C PHE A 14 -49.20 -14.47 13.49
N LEU A 15 -49.57 -13.19 13.51
CA LEU A 15 -49.27 -12.30 14.65
C LEU A 15 -49.98 -12.74 15.94
N ILE A 16 -51.24 -13.17 15.84
CA ILE A 16 -52.01 -13.69 16.99
C ILE A 16 -51.41 -15.01 17.49
N ALA A 17 -51.08 -15.93 16.58
CA ALA A 17 -50.43 -17.20 16.94
C ALA A 17 -49.07 -16.99 17.64
N PHE A 18 -48.25 -16.06 17.13
CA PHE A 18 -46.96 -15.71 17.72
C PHE A 18 -47.10 -15.11 19.13
N PHE A 19 -48.12 -14.27 19.35
CA PHE A 19 -48.35 -13.64 20.65
C PHE A 19 -48.83 -14.66 21.70
N LEU A 20 -49.69 -15.61 21.31
CA LEU A 20 -50.18 -16.67 22.21
C LEU A 20 -49.07 -17.68 22.58
N LEU A 21 -48.19 -18.03 21.65
CA LEU A 21 -47.06 -18.94 21.91
C LEU A 21 -45.98 -18.34 22.81
N ARG A 22 -45.89 -17.01 22.91
CA ARG A 22 -44.87 -16.34 23.72
C ARG A 22 -45.23 -16.24 25.21
N HIS A 23 -46.47 -16.54 25.58
CA HIS A 23 -46.97 -16.36 26.96
C HIS A 23 -46.92 -17.63 27.83
N SER A 24 -46.41 -18.75 27.32
CA SER A 24 -46.53 -20.08 27.94
C SER A 24 -45.22 -20.71 28.44
N GLN A 25 -44.25 -19.93 28.93
CA GLN A 25 -43.09 -20.45 29.69
C GLN A 25 -42.63 -19.50 30.81
N THR A 26 -43.03 -19.79 32.04
CA THR A 26 -42.41 -19.28 33.29
C THR A 26 -42.58 -20.30 34.41
N SER A 27 -41.46 -20.73 35.03
CA SER A 27 -41.27 -21.08 36.45
C SER A 27 -40.30 -22.25 36.64
N ASN A 28 -39.21 -22.04 37.39
CA ASN A 28 -38.87 -22.84 38.58
C ASN A 28 -37.65 -22.23 39.30
N ASP A 29 -37.80 -22.00 40.60
CA ASP A 29 -36.81 -21.41 41.50
C ASP A 29 -35.87 -22.46 42.14
N PRO A 30 -34.74 -22.04 42.77
CA PRO A 30 -33.73 -22.93 43.36
C PRO A 30 -33.82 -23.06 44.90
N GLU A 31 -33.35 -24.18 45.47
CA GLU A 31 -33.28 -24.50 46.93
C GLU A 31 -32.12 -25.56 47.17
N PRO A 32 -31.58 -25.80 48.40
CA PRO A 32 -30.23 -25.30 48.70
C PRO A 32 -29.29 -26.21 49.56
N PHE A 33 -28.09 -25.67 49.87
CA PHE A 33 -27.16 -25.96 51.01
C PHE A 33 -26.62 -27.38 51.35
N SER A 34 -25.29 -27.48 51.51
CA SER A 34 -24.62 -28.10 52.70
C SER A 34 -23.08 -27.87 52.72
N LYS A 35 -22.42 -28.10 53.86
CA LYS A 35 -21.02 -27.70 54.21
C LYS A 35 -20.19 -28.92 54.77
N PRO A 36 -18.87 -28.79 55.05
CA PRO A 36 -17.89 -29.90 54.99
C PRO A 36 -17.42 -30.44 56.36
N PRO A 37 -16.42 -31.35 56.35
CA PRO A 37 -15.25 -31.27 57.25
C PRO A 37 -13.91 -31.66 56.56
N ALA A 38 -12.77 -31.84 57.26
CA ALA A 38 -11.90 -30.83 57.91
C ALA A 38 -10.64 -31.50 58.54
N LYS A 39 -9.44 -30.89 58.38
CA LYS A 39 -8.14 -31.20 59.07
C LYS A 39 -7.50 -32.59 58.77
N SER A 40 -6.21 -32.89 59.01
CA SER A 40 -5.01 -32.18 59.52
C SER A 40 -3.74 -32.67 58.75
N ASP A 41 -2.44 -32.43 59.05
CA ASP A 41 -1.69 -31.75 60.14
C ASP A 41 -0.26 -31.29 59.68
N ASN A 42 0.59 -30.81 60.61
CA ASN A 42 2.00 -30.39 60.39
C ASN A 42 3.05 -31.52 60.45
N SER A 43 4.26 -31.30 59.87
CA SER A 43 5.50 -31.15 60.67
C SER A 43 6.77 -30.85 59.85
N ASP A 44 7.60 -29.94 60.37
CA ASP A 44 8.95 -29.54 59.95
C ASP A 44 10.00 -30.70 59.92
N ASN A 45 11.11 -30.60 59.16
CA ASN A 45 12.33 -29.90 59.66
C ASN A 45 13.56 -29.92 58.73
N ASP A 46 14.10 -28.72 58.52
CA ASP A 46 15.49 -28.22 58.46
C ASP A 46 16.75 -29.04 58.01
N SER A 47 17.66 -28.26 57.43
CA SER A 47 19.15 -28.33 57.46
C SER A 47 19.93 -29.10 56.39
N GLY A 48 21.08 -28.55 55.97
CA GLY A 48 22.26 -29.42 55.90
C GLY A 48 23.44 -29.23 54.94
N ARG A 49 23.46 -28.26 54.01
CA ARG A 49 24.67 -27.64 53.38
C ARG A 49 25.96 -28.48 53.04
N LEU A 50 26.47 -28.24 51.80
CA LEU A 50 27.89 -28.21 51.34
C LEU A 50 28.53 -29.42 50.60
N ARG A 51 28.75 -29.19 49.29
CA ARG A 51 29.97 -29.39 48.47
C ARG A 51 31.02 -30.44 48.88
N ASN A 52 31.38 -31.30 47.92
CA ASN A 52 32.70 -31.25 47.26
C ASN A 52 32.74 -31.99 45.91
N GLU A 53 33.47 -31.41 44.96
CA GLU A 53 33.98 -31.98 43.69
C GLU A 53 35.47 -32.39 43.90
N PRO A 54 36.22 -32.89 42.89
CA PRO A 54 35.91 -33.83 41.80
C PRO A 54 37.02 -34.91 41.66
N THR A 55 36.95 -35.85 40.69
CA THR A 55 38.14 -36.52 40.09
C THR A 55 37.82 -37.32 38.81
N THR A 56 38.40 -36.86 37.69
CA THR A 56 39.24 -37.58 36.69
C THR A 56 38.78 -38.87 35.97
N ASP A 57 38.63 -38.72 34.65
CA ASP A 57 39.37 -39.38 33.55
C ASP A 57 39.32 -40.90 33.27
N ALA A 58 38.85 -41.19 32.05
CA ALA A 58 39.54 -41.97 30.99
C ALA A 58 39.24 -43.47 30.71
N GLU A 59 38.92 -43.67 29.42
CA GLU A 59 39.33 -44.74 28.49
C GLU A 59 38.55 -46.08 28.27
N ALA A 60 37.99 -46.15 27.05
CA ALA A 60 38.10 -47.22 26.04
C ALA A 60 37.30 -48.54 26.16
N GLY A 61 36.63 -48.96 25.05
CA GLY A 61 36.22 -50.36 24.89
C GLY A 61 35.13 -50.76 23.86
N SER A 62 35.47 -50.77 22.56
CA SER A 62 34.92 -51.69 21.51
C SER A 62 33.50 -51.52 20.93
N SER A 63 33.39 -52.05 19.70
CA SER A 63 32.36 -51.96 18.65
C SER A 63 31.12 -52.85 18.82
N ASP A 64 29.98 -52.45 18.22
CA ASP A 64 29.40 -53.22 17.10
C ASP A 64 28.44 -52.39 16.20
N GLN A 65 28.05 -52.94 15.04
CA GLN A 65 27.44 -52.23 13.91
C GLN A 65 25.89 -52.16 13.93
N SER A 66 25.32 -50.97 13.62
CA SER A 66 23.99 -50.87 12.97
C SER A 66 23.77 -49.51 12.26
N ALA A 67 23.02 -49.58 11.15
CA ALA A 67 22.54 -48.55 10.21
C ALA A 67 22.79 -47.03 10.45
N PRO A 68 23.15 -46.25 9.40
CA PRO A 68 23.20 -44.79 9.48
C PRO A 68 21.80 -44.18 9.52
N GLN A 69 21.35 -43.82 10.72
CA GLN A 69 20.24 -42.89 10.91
C GLN A 69 20.71 -41.49 10.47
N HIS A 70 19.97 -40.84 9.56
CA HIS A 70 20.15 -39.41 9.29
C HIS A 70 19.66 -38.60 10.50
N ALA A 71 20.57 -38.38 11.45
CA ALA A 71 20.31 -37.54 12.61
C ALA A 71 20.17 -36.07 12.16
N ASN A 72 19.00 -35.47 12.41
CA ASN A 72 18.77 -34.04 12.27
C ASN A 72 19.67 -33.26 13.25
N LYS A 73 20.87 -32.90 12.80
CA LYS A 73 21.67 -31.86 13.43
C LYS A 73 20.98 -30.53 13.19
N VAL A 74 20.34 -29.99 14.22
CA VAL A 74 20.05 -28.56 14.32
C VAL A 74 21.35 -27.80 13.99
N PRO A 75 21.35 -26.84 13.04
CA PRO A 75 22.53 -26.05 12.78
C PRO A 75 22.85 -25.23 14.04
N ALA A 76 23.98 -25.54 14.67
CA ALA A 76 24.47 -24.78 15.81
C ALA A 76 24.67 -23.32 15.39
N LYS A 77 24.27 -22.36 16.24
CA LYS A 77 24.50 -20.93 16.05
C LYS A 77 25.98 -20.69 15.71
N LYS A 78 26.30 -20.37 14.45
CA LYS A 78 27.64 -19.90 14.10
C LYS A 78 27.82 -18.50 14.66
N ALA A 79 28.83 -18.32 15.50
CA ALA A 79 29.32 -16.99 15.86
C ALA A 79 29.79 -16.25 14.60
N ILE A 80 29.82 -14.91 14.66
CA ILE A 80 30.29 -14.06 13.55
C ILE A 80 31.70 -14.53 13.15
N GLN A 81 31.80 -15.14 11.97
CA GLN A 81 33.00 -15.84 11.53
C GLN A 81 33.83 -14.90 10.64
N ASP A 82 35.11 -14.70 10.96
CA ASP A 82 36.02 -13.87 10.15
C ASP A 82 36.19 -14.47 8.75
N MET A 83 35.54 -13.83 7.77
CA MET A 83 35.57 -14.27 6.38
C MET A 83 36.88 -13.92 5.64
N SER A 84 37.78 -13.12 6.23
CA SER A 84 38.99 -12.65 5.54
C SER A 84 39.92 -13.78 5.07
N LYS A 85 39.89 -14.93 5.75
CA LYS A 85 40.71 -16.12 5.47
C LYS A 85 39.98 -17.24 4.73
N MET A 86 38.69 -17.06 4.41
CA MET A 86 37.90 -18.05 3.70
C MET A 86 38.19 -18.02 2.18
N SER A 87 38.08 -19.18 1.52
CA SER A 87 38.06 -19.24 0.06
C SER A 87 36.84 -18.48 -0.49
N LEU A 88 36.85 -18.09 -1.76
CA LEU A 88 35.69 -17.44 -2.37
C LEU A 88 34.45 -18.36 -2.33
N TYR A 89 34.65 -19.66 -2.56
CA TYR A 89 33.60 -20.67 -2.45
C TYR A 89 33.00 -20.69 -1.04
N ASP A 90 33.82 -20.71 0.01
CA ASP A 90 33.34 -20.75 1.40
C ASP A 90 32.64 -19.45 1.81
N LYS A 91 33.12 -18.29 1.34
CA LYS A 91 32.44 -16.98 1.52
C LYS A 91 31.03 -17.02 0.93
N LEU A 92 30.91 -17.53 -0.30
CA LEU A 92 29.61 -17.68 -0.97
C LEU A 92 28.72 -18.74 -0.31
N ALA A 93 29.29 -19.82 0.25
CA ALA A 93 28.54 -20.82 1.01
C ALA A 93 28.06 -20.30 2.37
N TYR A 94 28.83 -19.41 3.00
CA TYR A 94 28.44 -18.74 4.25
C TYR A 94 27.37 -17.68 4.01
N GLN A 95 27.54 -16.84 2.98
CA GLN A 95 26.62 -15.76 2.63
C GLN A 95 25.30 -16.27 2.03
N TYR A 96 25.37 -17.34 1.22
CA TYR A 96 24.24 -17.99 0.56
C TYR A 96 24.22 -19.49 0.89
N PRO A 97 23.75 -19.85 2.10
CA PRO A 97 23.58 -21.24 2.48
C PRO A 97 22.56 -21.90 1.55
N TYR A 98 22.78 -23.19 1.26
CA TYR A 98 21.88 -23.99 0.45
C TYR A 98 21.08 -24.94 1.33
N ASP A 99 19.76 -24.95 1.12
CA ASP A 99 18.84 -25.90 1.72
C ASP A 99 17.87 -26.42 0.66
N VAL A 100 17.97 -27.71 0.35
CA VAL A 100 17.17 -28.39 -0.67
C VAL A 100 15.69 -28.50 -0.26
N GLU A 101 15.36 -28.46 1.03
CA GLU A 101 13.98 -28.63 1.51
C GLU A 101 13.13 -27.34 1.35
N THR A 102 13.78 -26.18 1.22
CA THR A 102 13.11 -24.90 0.95
C THR A 102 12.27 -24.94 -0.33
N LYS A 103 11.26 -24.07 -0.46
CA LYS A 103 10.49 -23.96 -1.72
C LYS A 103 11.29 -23.15 -2.74
N PHE A 104 11.11 -23.44 -4.04
CA PHE A 104 11.56 -22.53 -5.09
C PHE A 104 10.92 -21.15 -4.88
N PRO A 105 11.71 -20.06 -4.84
CA PRO A 105 11.17 -18.71 -4.73
C PRO A 105 10.30 -18.36 -5.95
N ALA A 106 9.15 -17.71 -5.72
CA ALA A 106 8.24 -17.30 -6.78
C ALA A 106 8.68 -15.98 -7.43
N TYR A 107 9.89 -15.99 -8.02
CA TYR A 107 10.47 -14.86 -8.75
C TYR A 107 10.83 -15.27 -10.18
N ILE A 108 10.69 -14.33 -11.12
CA ILE A 108 11.19 -14.44 -12.49
C ILE A 108 12.07 -13.22 -12.75
N TRP A 109 13.27 -13.46 -13.26
CA TRP A 109 14.27 -12.45 -13.57
C TRP A 109 14.58 -12.48 -15.07
N GLN A 110 14.42 -11.36 -15.75
CA GLN A 110 15.02 -11.16 -17.07
C GLN A 110 15.95 -9.94 -17.02
N THR A 111 16.86 -9.79 -17.99
CA THR A 111 17.69 -8.57 -18.10
C THR A 111 17.58 -7.96 -19.48
N TRP A 112 17.36 -6.65 -19.55
CA TRP A 112 17.40 -5.91 -20.81
C TRP A 112 17.86 -4.47 -20.64
N LYS A 113 18.30 -3.84 -21.74
CA LYS A 113 18.79 -2.45 -21.74
C LYS A 113 17.78 -1.45 -21.18
N TYR A 114 16.50 -1.74 -21.38
CA TYR A 114 15.37 -0.89 -21.01
C TYR A 114 14.36 -1.67 -20.19
N THR A 115 13.65 -0.99 -19.30
CA THR A 115 12.46 -1.55 -18.64
C THR A 115 11.36 -1.78 -19.67
N PRO A 116 10.40 -2.69 -19.41
CA PRO A 116 9.20 -2.83 -20.23
C PRO A 116 8.48 -1.49 -20.41
N ALA A 117 8.42 -0.60 -19.41
CA ALA A 117 7.77 0.70 -19.56
C ALA A 117 8.37 1.63 -20.67
N ASN A 118 9.56 1.35 -21.19
CA ASN A 118 10.22 2.14 -22.22
C ASN A 118 9.61 1.91 -23.64
N GLY A 119 9.52 2.97 -24.45
CA GLY A 119 9.03 2.91 -25.83
C GLY A 119 9.95 2.16 -26.81
N GLU A 120 11.23 1.99 -26.48
CA GLU A 120 12.20 1.18 -27.25
C GLU A 120 12.22 -0.31 -26.82
N PHE A 121 11.31 -0.73 -25.94
CA PHE A 121 11.23 -2.13 -25.50
C PHE A 121 10.43 -2.99 -26.51
N THR A 122 11.14 -3.84 -27.25
CA THR A 122 10.60 -4.63 -28.38
C THR A 122 10.13 -6.04 -28.02
N PHE A 123 10.50 -6.57 -26.85
CA PHE A 123 10.26 -7.99 -26.46
C PHE A 123 8.99 -8.16 -25.63
N ARG A 124 7.91 -7.48 -26.04
CA ARG A 124 6.66 -7.39 -25.27
C ARG A 124 6.00 -8.73 -25.06
N ASP A 125 5.86 -9.49 -26.12
CA ASP A 125 5.09 -10.73 -26.11
C ASP A 125 5.88 -11.83 -25.38
N GLN A 126 7.20 -11.83 -25.53
CA GLN A 126 8.13 -12.70 -24.79
C GLN A 126 8.05 -12.41 -23.28
N GLU A 127 8.23 -11.14 -22.86
CA GLU A 127 8.15 -10.70 -21.47
C GLU A 127 6.77 -10.99 -20.85
N ALA A 128 5.69 -10.61 -21.53
CA ALA A 128 4.33 -10.81 -21.05
C ALA A 128 4.01 -12.29 -20.80
N SER A 129 4.46 -13.20 -21.67
CA SER A 129 4.21 -14.64 -21.53
C SER A 129 4.72 -15.22 -20.20
N TRP A 130 5.83 -14.71 -19.67
CA TRP A 130 6.34 -15.12 -18.35
C TRP A 130 5.38 -14.72 -17.23
N THR A 131 4.84 -13.50 -17.29
CA THR A 131 3.83 -13.01 -16.34
C THR A 131 2.52 -13.80 -16.46
N GLU A 132 2.06 -14.07 -17.69
CA GLU A 132 0.80 -14.78 -17.98
C GLU A 132 0.82 -16.25 -17.55
N GLN A 133 1.92 -16.97 -17.79
CA GLN A 133 2.06 -18.39 -17.42
C GLN A 133 2.40 -18.62 -15.94
N HIS A 134 2.70 -17.56 -15.18
CA HIS A 134 3.10 -17.65 -13.78
C HIS A 134 2.32 -16.68 -12.86
N PRO A 135 0.97 -16.74 -12.84
CA PRO A 135 0.17 -15.87 -11.99
C PRO A 135 0.53 -16.09 -10.51
N GLY A 136 1.04 -15.04 -9.87
CA GLY A 136 1.53 -15.08 -8.48
C GLY A 136 3.06 -15.15 -8.32
N PHE A 137 3.83 -15.24 -9.40
CA PHE A 137 5.26 -14.97 -9.37
C PHE A 137 5.51 -13.45 -9.49
N VAL A 138 6.58 -12.97 -8.85
CA VAL A 138 7.08 -11.61 -9.04
C VAL A 138 8.02 -11.61 -10.25
N HIS A 139 7.59 -11.01 -11.35
CA HIS A 139 8.38 -10.89 -12.58
C HIS A 139 9.06 -9.51 -12.67
N GLU A 140 10.37 -9.49 -12.85
CA GLU A 140 11.21 -8.29 -12.88
C GLU A 140 12.19 -8.32 -14.05
N VAL A 141 12.14 -7.27 -14.89
CA VAL A 141 13.10 -7.03 -15.98
C VAL A 141 14.15 -6.01 -15.52
N ILE A 142 15.33 -6.51 -15.20
CA ILE A 142 16.42 -5.73 -14.60
C ILE A 142 17.26 -5.04 -15.68
N THR A 143 17.43 -3.72 -15.57
CA THR A 143 18.31 -2.95 -16.47
C THR A 143 19.76 -2.93 -15.99
N ASP A 144 20.71 -2.67 -16.90
CA ASP A 144 22.15 -2.58 -16.60
C ASP A 144 22.46 -1.67 -15.40
N GLN A 145 21.74 -0.55 -15.28
CA GLN A 145 21.89 0.38 -14.14
C GLN A 145 21.40 -0.23 -12.83
N VAL A 146 20.21 -0.85 -12.83
CA VAL A 146 19.64 -1.50 -11.64
C VAL A 146 20.48 -2.71 -11.23
N ALA A 147 20.99 -3.48 -12.18
CA ALA A 147 21.86 -4.63 -11.95
C ALA A 147 23.11 -4.24 -11.13
N VAL A 148 23.78 -3.13 -11.44
CA VAL A 148 24.96 -2.66 -10.68
C VAL A 148 24.59 -2.33 -9.23
N HIS A 149 23.44 -1.71 -8.97
CA HIS A 149 22.99 -1.40 -7.62
C HIS A 149 22.56 -2.65 -6.85
N LEU A 150 21.85 -3.57 -7.51
CA LEU A 150 21.41 -4.84 -6.93
C LEU A 150 22.61 -5.74 -6.57
N MET A 151 23.62 -5.81 -7.44
CA MET A 151 24.86 -6.54 -7.14
C MET A 151 25.56 -5.97 -5.92
N ARG A 152 25.72 -4.64 -5.80
CA ARG A 152 26.32 -4.00 -4.60
C ARG A 152 25.56 -4.31 -3.31
N LEU A 153 24.23 -4.38 -3.37
CA LEU A 153 23.38 -4.70 -2.22
C LEU A 153 23.55 -6.16 -1.78
N LEU A 154 23.59 -7.09 -2.73
CA LEU A 154 23.66 -8.53 -2.47
C LEU A 154 25.10 -8.98 -2.11
N TYR A 155 26.09 -8.58 -2.91
CA TYR A 155 27.48 -9.05 -2.81
C TYR A 155 28.41 -8.05 -2.08
N GLY A 156 27.87 -7.08 -1.35
CA GLY A 156 28.66 -6.12 -0.56
C GLY A 156 29.61 -6.76 0.47
N ALA A 157 29.28 -7.96 0.96
CA ALA A 157 30.11 -8.74 1.87
C ALA A 157 31.14 -9.66 1.17
N VAL A 158 31.10 -9.76 -0.18
CA VAL A 158 32.01 -10.58 -1.00
C VAL A 158 32.59 -9.70 -2.12
N PRO A 159 33.49 -8.76 -1.78
CA PRO A 159 33.94 -7.70 -2.69
C PRO A 159 34.62 -8.22 -3.97
N GLU A 160 35.19 -9.43 -3.95
CA GLU A 160 35.80 -10.08 -5.12
C GLU A 160 34.80 -10.25 -6.27
N VAL A 161 33.55 -10.61 -5.95
CA VAL A 161 32.47 -10.76 -6.94
C VAL A 161 32.10 -9.41 -7.56
N LEU A 162 32.03 -8.35 -6.74
CA LEU A 162 31.80 -7.00 -7.23
C LEU A 162 32.96 -6.51 -8.10
N GLU A 163 34.20 -6.81 -7.72
CA GLU A 163 35.37 -6.45 -8.51
C GLU A 163 35.35 -7.16 -9.88
N ALA A 164 35.03 -8.45 -9.93
CA ALA A 164 34.88 -9.21 -11.17
C ALA A 164 33.75 -8.65 -12.04
N TYR A 165 32.54 -8.47 -11.49
CA TYR A 165 31.38 -7.97 -12.24
C TYR A 165 31.64 -6.58 -12.87
N ASN A 166 32.36 -5.70 -12.16
CA ASN A 166 32.74 -4.40 -12.68
C ASN A 166 33.87 -4.49 -13.73
N ALA A 167 34.78 -5.47 -13.62
CA ALA A 167 35.91 -5.66 -14.53
C ALA A 167 35.55 -6.31 -15.88
N LEU A 168 34.41 -7.01 -15.99
CA LEU A 168 33.93 -7.54 -17.26
C LEU A 168 33.70 -6.40 -18.28
N PRO A 169 34.29 -6.45 -19.50
CA PRO A 169 34.29 -5.30 -20.42
C PRO A 169 33.08 -5.21 -21.34
N GLN A 170 32.34 -6.30 -21.57
CA GLN A 170 31.22 -6.34 -22.51
C GLN A 170 29.89 -6.57 -21.79
N PRO A 171 28.77 -5.97 -22.25
CA PRO A 171 27.45 -6.19 -21.65
C PRO A 171 27.02 -7.65 -21.63
N VAL A 172 27.29 -8.43 -22.69
CA VAL A 172 26.95 -9.86 -22.75
C VAL A 172 27.59 -10.68 -21.63
N LEU A 173 28.88 -10.43 -21.34
CA LEU A 173 29.59 -11.07 -20.23
C LEU A 173 28.95 -10.72 -18.87
N LYS A 174 28.44 -9.49 -18.73
CA LYS A 174 27.77 -9.05 -17.49
C LYS A 174 26.37 -9.66 -17.36
N ALA A 175 25.60 -9.76 -18.44
CA ALA A 175 24.31 -10.45 -18.44
C ALA A 175 24.48 -11.94 -18.10
N ASP A 176 25.44 -12.61 -18.75
CA ASP A 176 25.80 -13.99 -18.45
C ASP A 176 26.20 -14.17 -16.98
N PHE A 177 27.02 -13.27 -16.42
CA PHE A 177 27.41 -13.40 -15.02
C PHE A 177 26.27 -13.04 -14.06
N PHE A 178 25.44 -12.05 -14.40
CA PHE A 178 24.31 -11.59 -13.61
C PHE A 178 23.30 -12.71 -13.36
N ARG A 179 22.97 -13.54 -14.36
CA ARG A 179 21.98 -14.62 -14.18
C ARG A 179 22.38 -15.61 -13.08
N TYR A 180 23.65 -15.99 -13.02
CA TYR A 180 24.15 -16.87 -11.95
C TYR A 180 24.16 -16.15 -10.59
N LEU A 181 24.52 -14.87 -10.57
CA LEU A 181 24.57 -14.07 -9.34
C LEU A 181 23.20 -13.80 -8.73
N ILE A 182 22.17 -13.51 -9.53
CA ILE A 182 20.82 -13.28 -9.00
C ILE A 182 20.18 -14.59 -8.52
N LEU A 183 20.34 -15.69 -9.28
CA LEU A 183 19.86 -17.00 -8.85
C LEU A 183 20.58 -17.53 -7.62
N LEU A 184 21.90 -17.33 -7.49
CA LEU A 184 22.63 -17.74 -6.28
C LEU A 184 22.13 -16.99 -5.04
N ALA A 185 21.82 -15.69 -5.18
CA ALA A 185 21.43 -14.83 -4.07
C ALA A 185 19.94 -14.86 -3.71
N ARG A 186 19.05 -15.10 -4.69
CA ARG A 186 17.59 -15.00 -4.53
C ARG A 186 16.81 -16.20 -5.02
N GLY A 187 17.41 -17.08 -5.82
CA GLY A 187 16.70 -18.17 -6.51
C GLY A 187 15.58 -17.66 -7.42
N GLY A 188 14.64 -18.55 -7.72
CA GLY A 188 13.56 -18.33 -8.67
C GLY A 188 13.94 -18.79 -10.06
N ILE A 189 13.39 -18.14 -11.08
CA ILE A 189 13.63 -18.42 -12.49
C ILE A 189 14.41 -17.25 -13.08
N TYR A 190 15.44 -17.50 -13.86
CA TYR A 190 15.99 -16.52 -14.79
C TYR A 190 15.59 -16.93 -16.22
N SER A 191 15.28 -15.96 -17.07
CA SER A 191 15.19 -16.16 -18.51
C SER A 191 15.81 -15.00 -19.30
N ASP A 192 16.45 -15.27 -20.44
CA ASP A 192 16.79 -14.23 -21.42
C ASP A 192 15.50 -13.59 -22.00
N ILE A 193 15.59 -12.33 -22.47
CA ILE A 193 14.41 -11.47 -22.76
C ILE A 193 13.60 -11.91 -23.98
N ASP A 194 14.24 -12.60 -24.92
CA ASP A 194 13.73 -13.08 -26.20
C ASP A 194 13.06 -14.47 -26.10
N THR A 195 12.76 -14.89 -24.87
CA THR A 195 12.21 -16.21 -24.55
C THR A 195 10.75 -16.09 -24.13
N TYR A 196 9.87 -16.87 -24.76
CA TYR A 196 8.51 -17.11 -24.32
C TYR A 196 8.43 -18.22 -23.27
N ALA A 197 7.58 -18.05 -22.26
CA ALA A 197 7.01 -19.16 -21.51
C ALA A 197 5.82 -19.74 -22.27
N ILE A 198 5.87 -21.04 -22.57
CA ILE A 198 4.74 -21.82 -23.13
C ILE A 198 3.90 -22.41 -21.99
N ARG A 199 4.55 -22.83 -20.89
CA ARG A 199 3.90 -23.45 -19.71
C ARG A 199 4.52 -22.97 -18.41
N SER A 200 3.74 -23.04 -17.33
CA SER A 200 4.18 -22.67 -16.00
C SER A 200 5.32 -23.56 -15.49
N ALA A 201 6.30 -22.97 -14.80
CA ALA A 201 7.36 -23.69 -14.10
C ALA A 201 6.87 -24.53 -12.91
N LEU A 202 5.59 -24.38 -12.54
CA LEU A 202 4.90 -25.31 -11.65
C LEU A 202 4.68 -26.69 -12.31
N ASP A 203 4.66 -26.75 -13.64
CA ASP A 203 4.38 -27.97 -14.43
C ASP A 203 5.66 -28.65 -14.94
N TRP A 204 6.83 -27.98 -14.85
CA TRP A 204 8.10 -28.49 -15.38
C TRP A 204 8.63 -29.73 -14.65
N ILE A 205 8.32 -29.85 -13.35
CA ILE A 205 8.70 -30.99 -12.51
C ILE A 205 7.49 -31.93 -12.40
N PRO A 206 7.58 -33.19 -12.86
CA PRO A 206 6.49 -34.16 -12.71
C PRO A 206 6.06 -34.35 -11.25
N ASP A 207 4.76 -34.49 -11.00
CA ASP A 207 4.21 -34.68 -9.64
C ASP A 207 4.77 -35.89 -8.87
N SER A 208 5.32 -36.87 -9.59
CA SER A 208 6.02 -38.03 -9.01
C SER A 208 7.38 -37.68 -8.37
N VAL A 209 7.89 -36.47 -8.57
CA VAL A 209 9.19 -36.01 -8.07
C VAL A 209 8.98 -34.98 -6.94
N PRO A 210 9.33 -35.31 -5.68
CA PRO A 210 9.12 -34.39 -4.55
C PRO A 210 9.90 -33.08 -4.72
N ARG A 211 9.19 -31.94 -4.78
CA ARG A 211 9.79 -30.60 -5.01
C ARG A 211 10.74 -30.12 -3.90
N ASN A 212 10.66 -30.71 -2.71
CA ASN A 212 11.61 -30.53 -1.59
C ASN A 212 12.89 -31.38 -1.75
N SER A 213 13.03 -32.14 -2.83
CA SER A 213 14.21 -32.95 -3.16
C SER A 213 14.94 -32.49 -4.42
N ILE A 214 14.54 -31.33 -4.96
CA ILE A 214 15.08 -30.70 -6.17
C ILE A 214 15.54 -29.28 -5.83
N GLY A 215 16.76 -28.89 -6.19
CA GLY A 215 17.32 -27.55 -6.02
C GLY A 215 17.49 -26.75 -7.31
N LEU A 216 17.55 -27.43 -8.46
CA LEU A 216 17.86 -26.84 -9.76
C LEU A 216 17.09 -27.59 -10.86
N VAL A 217 16.53 -26.84 -11.81
CA VAL A 217 15.89 -27.37 -13.03
C VAL A 217 16.51 -26.68 -14.24
N ILE A 218 16.96 -27.49 -15.20
CA ILE A 218 17.68 -27.07 -16.41
C ILE A 218 17.19 -27.86 -17.62
N GLY A 219 17.19 -27.25 -18.79
CA GLY A 219 16.92 -27.92 -20.06
C GLY A 219 18.18 -28.27 -20.85
N ILE A 220 18.05 -29.15 -21.83
CA ILE A 220 19.06 -29.34 -22.88
C ILE A 220 18.76 -28.35 -24.03
N GLU A 221 19.81 -27.69 -24.53
CA GLU A 221 19.73 -26.68 -25.61
C GLU A 221 20.18 -27.25 -26.96
N ALA A 222 21.15 -28.17 -26.95
CA ALA A 222 21.87 -28.60 -28.15
C ALA A 222 22.08 -30.11 -28.22
N ASP A 223 22.10 -30.62 -29.46
CA ASP A 223 22.22 -32.04 -29.81
C ASP A 223 23.52 -32.35 -30.58
N PRO A 224 24.26 -33.42 -30.21
CA PRO A 224 25.37 -33.93 -31.00
C PRO A 224 25.03 -34.75 -32.26
N ASP A 225 23.76 -35.09 -32.56
CA ASP A 225 23.44 -35.99 -33.69
C ASP A 225 23.83 -35.42 -35.07
N ARG A 226 24.10 -34.11 -35.18
CA ARG A 226 24.64 -33.48 -36.39
C ARG A 226 26.17 -33.67 -36.51
N PRO A 227 26.72 -34.12 -37.67
CA PRO A 227 28.17 -34.34 -37.83
C PRO A 227 29.06 -33.10 -37.63
N ASP A 228 28.50 -31.89 -37.76
CA ASP A 228 29.17 -30.59 -37.67
C ASP A 228 28.92 -29.86 -36.34
N TRP A 229 28.43 -30.54 -35.29
CA TRP A 229 28.04 -29.91 -34.01
C TRP A 229 29.11 -28.97 -33.43
N LYS A 230 30.39 -29.36 -33.53
CA LYS A 230 31.58 -28.63 -33.04
C LYS A 230 31.77 -27.23 -33.66
N ASP A 231 31.16 -27.00 -34.81
CA ASP A 231 31.28 -25.74 -35.53
C ASP A 231 30.30 -24.70 -34.93
N TRP A 232 29.21 -25.19 -34.31
CA TRP A 232 28.08 -24.41 -33.76
C TRP A 232 28.01 -24.40 -32.23
N TYR A 233 28.44 -25.47 -31.55
CA TYR A 233 28.34 -25.63 -30.09
C TYR A 233 29.70 -25.92 -29.44
N SER A 234 29.88 -25.41 -28.22
CA SER A 234 31.13 -25.55 -27.45
C SER A 234 31.29 -26.91 -26.76
N ARG A 235 30.18 -27.58 -26.44
CA ARG A 235 30.17 -28.90 -25.78
C ARG A 235 29.25 -29.85 -26.54
N ARG A 236 29.52 -31.15 -26.41
CA ARG A 236 28.85 -32.18 -27.21
C ARG A 236 27.37 -32.33 -26.85
N ILE A 237 27.02 -32.16 -25.58
CA ILE A 237 25.70 -31.68 -25.16
C ILE A 237 25.94 -30.33 -24.49
N GLN A 238 24.99 -29.41 -24.63
CA GLN A 238 24.98 -28.13 -23.96
C GLN A 238 23.68 -28.00 -23.16
N PHE A 239 23.78 -27.66 -21.88
CA PHE A 239 22.62 -27.32 -21.07
C PHE A 239 22.24 -25.85 -21.30
N CYS A 240 20.95 -25.58 -21.42
CA CYS A 240 20.44 -24.22 -21.60
C CYS A 240 20.86 -23.37 -20.41
N GLN A 241 21.54 -22.25 -20.70
CA GLN A 241 21.83 -21.20 -19.71
C GLN A 241 20.80 -20.06 -19.78
N TRP A 242 20.07 -19.96 -20.89
CA TRP A 242 19.16 -18.84 -21.16
C TRP A 242 17.97 -18.86 -20.22
N THR A 243 17.47 -20.06 -19.87
CA THR A 243 16.42 -20.26 -18.87
C THR A 243 16.90 -21.25 -17.80
N ILE A 244 16.81 -20.86 -16.52
CA ILE A 244 17.25 -21.69 -15.38
C ILE A 244 16.28 -21.45 -14.20
N GLN A 245 15.82 -22.51 -13.53
CA GLN A 245 15.09 -22.39 -12.26
C GLN A 245 15.92 -22.96 -11.10
N ALA A 246 16.16 -22.18 -10.04
CA ALA A 246 17.05 -22.56 -8.95
C ALA A 246 16.55 -22.11 -7.57
N LYS A 247 16.95 -22.85 -6.52
CA LYS A 247 16.90 -22.39 -5.13
C LYS A 247 18.16 -21.57 -4.80
N PRO A 248 18.07 -20.57 -3.91
CA PRO A 248 19.24 -19.77 -3.52
C PRO A 248 20.33 -20.66 -2.90
N GLY A 249 21.58 -20.26 -3.07
CA GLY A 249 22.75 -20.96 -2.53
C GLY A 249 23.21 -22.21 -3.30
N HIS A 250 22.47 -22.71 -4.30
CA HIS A 250 22.72 -24.01 -4.95
C HIS A 250 24.20 -24.24 -5.34
N PRO A 251 24.81 -25.41 -5.06
CA PRO A 251 26.24 -25.65 -5.30
C PRO A 251 26.72 -25.37 -6.72
N VAL A 252 25.97 -25.81 -7.74
CA VAL A 252 26.24 -25.51 -9.17
C VAL A 252 26.37 -24.00 -9.41
N LEU A 253 25.47 -23.19 -8.85
CA LEU A 253 25.51 -21.72 -8.98
C LEU A 253 26.70 -21.12 -8.21
N ARG A 254 27.08 -21.72 -7.08
CA ARG A 254 28.24 -21.31 -6.29
C ARG A 254 29.57 -21.60 -6.99
N ASP A 255 29.69 -22.77 -7.61
CA ASP A 255 30.88 -23.18 -8.36
C ASP A 255 31.07 -22.33 -9.63
N ILE A 256 30.01 -22.05 -10.41
CA ILE A 256 30.14 -21.15 -11.58
C ILE A 256 30.44 -19.70 -11.18
N VAL A 257 29.82 -19.17 -10.13
CA VAL A 257 30.13 -17.81 -9.64
C VAL A 257 31.57 -17.71 -9.16
N THR A 258 32.08 -18.72 -8.44
CA THR A 258 33.50 -18.80 -8.05
C THR A 258 34.41 -18.80 -9.28
N ARG A 259 34.18 -19.71 -10.25
CA ARG A 259 35.02 -19.84 -11.45
C ARG A 259 35.06 -18.57 -12.29
N ILE A 260 33.90 -17.96 -12.57
CA ILE A 260 33.84 -16.71 -13.35
C ILE A 260 34.54 -15.58 -12.59
N THR A 261 34.35 -15.47 -11.27
CA THR A 261 34.99 -14.42 -10.46
C THR A 261 36.52 -14.56 -10.49
N GLU A 262 37.05 -15.73 -10.15
CA GLU A 262 38.50 -15.97 -10.06
C GLU A 262 39.18 -15.81 -11.43
N GLU A 263 38.60 -16.37 -12.49
CA GLU A 263 39.13 -16.23 -13.85
C GLU A 263 39.04 -14.78 -14.36
N THR A 264 37.98 -14.03 -14.01
CA THR A 264 37.89 -12.58 -14.32
C THR A 264 38.97 -11.78 -13.62
N LEU A 265 39.20 -12.03 -12.33
CA LEU A 265 40.23 -11.31 -11.55
C LEU A 265 41.64 -11.69 -12.01
N ARG A 266 41.88 -12.96 -12.36
CA ARG A 266 43.14 -13.42 -12.98
C ARG A 266 43.40 -12.70 -14.31
N ARG A 267 42.41 -12.69 -15.21
CA ARG A 267 42.46 -11.98 -16.50
C ARG A 267 42.68 -10.47 -16.35
N LYS A 268 41.99 -9.84 -15.39
CA LYS A 268 42.17 -8.43 -15.03
C LYS A 268 43.61 -8.14 -14.60
N LYS A 269 44.18 -9.00 -13.74
CA LYS A 269 45.56 -8.89 -13.24
C LYS A 269 46.60 -9.10 -14.35
N GLU A 270 46.32 -9.98 -15.32
CA GLU A 270 47.15 -10.22 -16.49
C GLU A 270 46.97 -9.17 -17.61
N GLY A 271 45.94 -8.32 -17.52
CA GLY A 271 45.61 -7.32 -18.53
C GLY A 271 44.97 -7.91 -19.81
N VAL A 272 44.47 -9.15 -19.76
CA VAL A 272 43.98 -9.89 -20.93
C VAL A 272 42.47 -10.10 -20.85
N PHE A 273 41.71 -9.33 -21.62
CA PHE A 273 40.28 -9.58 -21.85
C PHE A 273 40.02 -9.99 -23.30
N ILE A 274 39.05 -10.88 -23.50
CA ILE A 274 38.84 -11.55 -24.79
C ILE A 274 37.68 -10.93 -25.56
N THR A 275 37.86 -10.77 -26.87
CA THR A 275 37.00 -9.96 -27.76
C THR A 275 36.30 -10.76 -28.85
N LYS A 276 36.32 -12.11 -28.79
CA LYS A 276 35.72 -13.01 -29.81
C LYS A 276 34.55 -13.81 -29.23
N GLU A 277 33.49 -14.00 -30.01
CA GLU A 277 32.26 -14.69 -29.63
C GLU A 277 32.48 -16.10 -29.05
N LYS A 278 33.25 -16.97 -29.71
CA LYS A 278 33.58 -18.30 -29.16
C LYS A 278 34.25 -18.25 -27.78
N SER A 279 34.86 -17.11 -27.40
CA SER A 279 35.43 -16.94 -26.07
C SER A 279 34.45 -16.41 -25.03
N VAL A 280 33.32 -15.80 -25.43
CA VAL A 280 32.21 -15.50 -24.52
C VAL A 280 31.58 -16.83 -24.09
N MET A 281 31.30 -17.70 -25.07
CA MET A 281 30.74 -19.04 -24.86
C MET A 281 31.55 -19.91 -23.90
N GLU A 282 32.88 -19.86 -24.00
CA GLU A 282 33.81 -20.61 -23.13
C GLU A 282 34.07 -19.97 -21.74
N PHE A 283 33.70 -18.71 -21.52
CA PHE A 283 34.12 -17.96 -20.33
C PHE A 283 32.98 -17.67 -19.33
N THR A 284 31.87 -17.15 -19.83
CA THR A 284 30.65 -16.86 -19.04
C THR A 284 29.43 -17.58 -19.60
N GLY A 285 29.51 -17.99 -20.86
CA GLY A 285 28.45 -18.66 -21.59
C GLY A 285 28.27 -20.15 -21.26
N PRO A 286 27.59 -20.90 -22.15
CA PRO A 286 27.00 -22.17 -21.79
C PRO A 286 28.01 -23.32 -21.71
N ALA A 287 29.26 -23.12 -22.15
CA ALA A 287 30.30 -24.12 -22.04
C ALA A 287 30.76 -24.30 -20.58
N VAL A 288 31.09 -23.21 -19.89
CA VAL A 288 31.46 -23.25 -18.46
C VAL A 288 30.28 -23.67 -17.59
N TRP A 289 29.05 -23.28 -17.96
CA TRP A 289 27.82 -23.77 -17.34
C TRP A 289 27.69 -25.29 -17.44
N THR A 290 27.84 -25.83 -18.64
CA THR A 290 27.77 -27.27 -18.90
C THR A 290 28.87 -28.03 -18.15
N ASP A 291 30.11 -27.51 -18.14
CA ASP A 291 31.22 -28.13 -17.43
C ASP A 291 30.98 -28.15 -15.91
N VAL A 292 30.49 -27.05 -15.32
CA VAL A 292 30.16 -26.99 -13.88
C VAL A 292 29.04 -27.97 -13.50
N ILE A 293 28.05 -28.17 -14.37
CA ILE A 293 26.97 -29.15 -14.13
C ILE A 293 27.53 -30.59 -14.17
N PHE A 294 28.40 -30.93 -15.14
CA PHE A 294 29.02 -32.25 -15.18
C PHE A 294 30.01 -32.48 -14.03
N ASP A 295 30.77 -31.46 -13.63
CA ASP A 295 31.64 -31.53 -12.46
C ASP A 295 30.81 -31.80 -11.19
N TYR A 296 29.71 -31.07 -11.00
CA TYR A 296 28.77 -31.31 -9.90
C TYR A 296 28.22 -32.74 -9.90
N PHE A 297 27.74 -33.25 -11.04
CA PHE A 297 27.23 -34.62 -11.18
C PHE A 297 28.25 -35.72 -10.86
N ASN A 298 29.54 -35.41 -10.84
CA ASN A 298 30.61 -36.34 -10.52
C ASN A 298 31.36 -35.96 -9.23
N ASP A 299 30.79 -35.06 -8.42
CA ASP A 299 31.45 -34.50 -7.24
C ASP A 299 31.23 -35.37 -5.98
N PRO A 300 32.29 -35.95 -5.39
CA PRO A 300 32.19 -36.76 -4.17
C PRO A 300 31.78 -35.94 -2.93
N ARG A 301 31.76 -34.60 -2.99
CA ARG A 301 31.18 -33.75 -1.92
C ARG A 301 29.66 -33.93 -1.81
N TYR A 302 28.99 -34.31 -2.90
CA TYR A 302 27.53 -34.37 -3.01
C TYR A 302 26.99 -35.77 -3.31
N PHE A 303 27.78 -36.62 -3.98
CA PHE A 303 27.34 -37.94 -4.43
C PHE A 303 28.21 -39.07 -3.90
N ASN A 304 27.56 -40.17 -3.50
CA ASN A 304 28.26 -41.40 -3.17
C ASN A 304 28.68 -42.12 -4.48
N MET A 305 29.94 -41.90 -4.87
CA MET A 305 30.48 -42.43 -6.12
C MET A 305 30.79 -43.93 -6.07
N ASP A 306 30.85 -44.56 -4.88
CA ASP A 306 31.15 -46.00 -4.70
C ASP A 306 30.10 -46.92 -5.35
N GLN A 307 28.90 -46.40 -5.62
CA GLN A 307 27.80 -47.12 -6.27
C GLN A 307 27.69 -46.85 -7.78
N SER A 308 28.56 -45.99 -8.34
CA SER A 308 28.55 -45.65 -9.77
C SER A 308 29.53 -46.54 -10.56
N SER A 309 29.09 -47.06 -11.72
CA SER A 309 29.93 -47.88 -12.59
C SER A 309 30.81 -47.06 -13.56
N SER A 310 30.52 -45.77 -13.71
CA SER A 310 31.22 -44.83 -14.60
C SER A 310 30.76 -43.40 -14.33
N ASN A 311 31.60 -42.40 -14.60
CA ASN A 311 31.24 -40.99 -14.56
C ASN A 311 29.98 -40.67 -15.40
N ILE A 312 29.19 -39.70 -14.93
CA ILE A 312 28.08 -39.11 -15.69
C ILE A 312 28.66 -38.18 -16.76
N THR A 313 28.30 -38.43 -18.02
CA THR A 313 28.79 -37.72 -19.22
C THR A 313 27.63 -37.35 -20.14
N PHE A 314 27.91 -36.67 -21.26
CA PHE A 314 26.90 -36.32 -22.27
C PHE A 314 26.07 -37.54 -22.74
N LEU A 315 26.67 -38.74 -22.82
CA LEU A 315 25.97 -39.97 -23.23
C LEU A 315 24.79 -40.32 -22.32
N ASN A 316 24.79 -39.86 -21.06
CA ASN A 316 23.70 -40.09 -20.13
C ASN A 316 22.48 -39.19 -20.39
N PHE A 317 22.60 -38.20 -21.27
CA PHE A 317 21.55 -37.21 -21.59
C PHE A 317 21.22 -37.14 -23.09
N THR A 318 22.02 -37.76 -23.98
CA THR A 318 21.70 -37.87 -25.41
C THR A 318 20.37 -38.58 -25.62
N GLY A 319 19.49 -37.98 -26.42
CA GLY A 319 18.22 -38.56 -26.83
C GLY A 319 17.13 -38.71 -25.76
N ILE A 320 17.31 -38.15 -24.54
CA ILE A 320 16.27 -38.28 -23.50
C ILE A 320 14.95 -37.63 -23.95
N GLN A 321 13.83 -38.30 -23.68
CA GLN A 321 12.48 -37.85 -24.04
C GLN A 321 11.61 -37.50 -22.81
N ALA A 322 12.16 -37.63 -21.60
CA ALA A 322 11.48 -37.39 -20.33
C ALA A 322 12.44 -36.75 -19.31
N PRO A 323 11.93 -36.01 -18.30
CA PRO A 323 12.75 -35.44 -17.23
C PRO A 323 13.62 -36.48 -16.51
N LYS A 324 14.90 -36.16 -16.34
CA LYS A 324 15.88 -37.01 -15.67
C LYS A 324 16.43 -36.31 -14.43
N LYS A 325 16.16 -36.87 -13.26
CA LYS A 325 16.71 -36.41 -11.98
C LYS A 325 18.13 -36.99 -11.77
N VAL A 326 19.09 -36.13 -11.42
CA VAL A 326 20.43 -36.50 -10.97
C VAL A 326 20.74 -35.69 -9.71
N GLY A 327 20.86 -36.35 -8.56
CA GLY A 327 20.97 -35.67 -7.28
C GLY A 327 19.74 -34.84 -6.96
N ASP A 328 19.91 -33.55 -6.71
CA ASP A 328 18.87 -32.54 -6.56
C ASP A 328 18.61 -31.74 -7.86
N VAL A 329 19.19 -32.12 -8.99
CA VAL A 329 18.98 -31.46 -10.28
C VAL A 329 17.97 -32.24 -11.13
N VAL A 330 17.04 -31.55 -11.78
CA VAL A 330 16.20 -32.10 -12.85
C VAL A 330 16.69 -31.58 -14.20
N VAL A 331 17.06 -32.50 -15.08
CA VAL A 331 17.42 -32.24 -16.47
C VAL A 331 16.23 -32.55 -17.38
N LEU A 332 15.79 -31.56 -18.14
CA LEU A 332 14.64 -31.62 -19.04
C LEU A 332 15.08 -31.91 -20.49
N PRO A 333 14.28 -32.66 -21.27
CA PRO A 333 14.62 -33.00 -22.65
C PRO A 333 14.66 -31.75 -23.54
N ILE A 334 15.32 -31.85 -24.70
CA ILE A 334 15.48 -30.71 -25.62
C ILE A 334 14.14 -30.11 -26.06
N THR A 335 13.08 -30.92 -26.20
CA THR A 335 11.71 -30.45 -26.49
C THR A 335 11.23 -29.37 -25.52
N SER A 336 11.69 -29.39 -24.27
CA SER A 336 11.22 -28.46 -23.25
C SER A 336 11.78 -27.06 -23.38
N PHE A 337 13.05 -26.93 -23.80
CA PHE A 337 13.78 -25.65 -23.85
C PHE A 337 14.19 -25.27 -25.28
N SER A 338 13.95 -26.14 -26.25
CA SER A 338 14.17 -25.90 -27.68
C SER A 338 13.17 -26.71 -28.54
N PRO A 339 11.85 -26.56 -28.32
CA PRO A 339 10.85 -27.13 -29.22
C PRO A 339 11.02 -26.57 -30.65
N GLY A 340 10.66 -27.37 -31.65
CA GLY A 340 10.70 -26.99 -33.07
C GLY A 340 12.10 -26.98 -33.73
N VAL A 341 13.21 -27.18 -33.00
CA VAL A 341 14.57 -27.15 -33.59
C VAL A 341 14.95 -28.41 -34.39
N GLN A 342 14.09 -29.43 -34.40
CA GLN A 342 14.21 -30.69 -35.15
C GLN A 342 15.49 -31.52 -34.86
N GLN A 343 16.08 -31.35 -33.66
CA GLN A 343 17.26 -32.07 -33.15
C GLN A 343 16.89 -32.92 -31.90
N MET A 344 17.55 -34.04 -31.62
CA MET A 344 17.15 -35.16 -30.72
C MET A 344 15.72 -35.71 -30.94
N GLY A 345 15.12 -35.41 -32.09
CA GLY A 345 13.67 -35.61 -32.28
C GLY A 345 12.80 -34.69 -31.43
N ALA A 346 13.29 -33.48 -31.10
CA ALA A 346 12.53 -32.38 -30.50
C ALA A 346 11.16 -32.23 -31.16
N LYS A 347 10.12 -32.07 -30.35
CA LYS A 347 8.75 -31.93 -30.81
C LYS A 347 8.39 -30.47 -31.08
N ASP A 348 7.26 -30.26 -31.74
CA ASP A 348 6.71 -28.93 -32.02
C ASP A 348 6.19 -28.24 -30.75
N TYR A 349 5.85 -26.95 -30.85
CA TYR A 349 5.48 -26.10 -29.72
C TYR A 349 4.21 -26.53 -28.96
N ASP A 350 3.34 -27.33 -29.58
CA ASP A 350 2.10 -27.84 -28.96
C ASP A 350 2.34 -29.06 -28.04
N ASP A 351 3.56 -29.62 -28.01
CA ASP A 351 3.87 -30.82 -27.23
C ASP A 351 3.69 -30.59 -25.71
N PRO A 352 3.20 -31.59 -24.94
CA PRO A 352 3.08 -31.48 -23.48
C PRO A 352 4.38 -31.16 -22.76
N MET A 353 5.54 -31.57 -23.30
CA MET A 353 6.85 -31.27 -22.72
C MET A 353 7.41 -29.92 -23.14
N ALA A 354 6.83 -29.22 -24.13
CA ALA A 354 7.30 -27.90 -24.57
C ALA A 354 6.97 -26.83 -23.52
N PHE A 355 8.01 -26.21 -22.93
CA PHE A 355 7.88 -25.33 -21.76
C PHE A 355 8.30 -23.89 -22.04
N VAL A 356 9.37 -23.69 -22.81
CA VAL A 356 9.82 -22.36 -23.27
C VAL A 356 10.21 -22.40 -24.75
N LYS A 357 10.13 -21.25 -25.41
CA LYS A 357 10.53 -21.03 -26.81
C LYS A 357 11.43 -19.80 -26.91
N HIS A 358 12.55 -19.92 -27.61
CA HIS A 358 13.45 -18.80 -27.89
C HIS A 358 13.23 -18.29 -29.33
N ASP A 359 13.16 -16.98 -29.53
CA ASP A 359 13.17 -16.37 -30.86
C ASP A 359 14.63 -16.16 -31.32
N PHE A 360 15.14 -17.05 -32.18
CA PHE A 360 16.52 -17.03 -32.67
C PHE A 360 16.80 -15.88 -33.67
N GLU A 361 16.83 -14.62 -33.22
CA GLU A 361 17.33 -13.47 -34.00
C GLU A 361 18.69 -12.98 -33.48
N GLY A 362 19.81 -13.57 -33.97
CA GLY A 362 21.12 -13.14 -33.44
C GLY A 362 22.43 -13.67 -34.04
N CYS A 363 22.47 -14.37 -35.18
CA CYS A 363 23.76 -14.72 -35.80
C CYS A 363 23.77 -14.50 -37.31
N GLY A 364 24.70 -13.67 -37.79
CA GLY A 364 24.75 -13.21 -39.17
C GLY A 364 25.29 -14.27 -40.15
N ALA A 365 24.41 -15.07 -40.74
CA ALA A 365 24.72 -15.93 -41.88
C ALA A 365 24.06 -15.43 -43.17
N LEU A 366 24.76 -14.50 -43.84
CA LEU A 366 24.67 -14.21 -45.28
C LEU A 366 23.33 -13.66 -45.84
N ARG A 367 23.27 -12.33 -45.99
CA ARG A 367 22.55 -11.75 -47.13
C ARG A 367 23.19 -12.24 -48.44
N PRO A 368 22.43 -12.76 -49.42
CA PRO A 368 22.89 -12.79 -50.81
C PRO A 368 23.06 -11.35 -51.28
N SER A 369 24.21 -11.04 -51.89
CA SER A 369 24.51 -9.70 -52.39
C SER A 369 23.57 -9.32 -53.55
N GLN A 370 23.10 -8.06 -53.56
CA GLN A 370 22.47 -7.49 -54.75
C GLN A 370 23.51 -7.32 -55.86
N HIS A 371 23.73 -8.34 -56.69
CA HIS A 371 24.37 -8.23 -58.01
C HIS A 371 23.83 -9.35 -58.93
N GLY A 372 23.34 -8.98 -60.13
CA GLY A 372 23.32 -9.90 -61.28
C GLY A 372 22.22 -10.96 -61.38
N LYS A 373 21.04 -10.56 -61.89
CA LYS A 373 20.41 -11.08 -63.12
C LYS A 373 20.43 -12.60 -63.48
N ILE A 374 19.22 -13.07 -63.87
CA ILE A 374 18.88 -14.02 -64.98
C ILE A 374 18.38 -15.44 -64.61
N LEU A 375 17.05 -15.61 -64.76
CA LEU A 375 16.26 -16.69 -65.40
C LEU A 375 16.61 -18.17 -65.22
N VAL A 376 15.58 -19.01 -64.99
CA VAL A 376 14.91 -19.84 -66.04
C VAL A 376 13.66 -20.56 -65.47
N TYR A 377 12.58 -20.61 -66.28
CA TYR A 377 11.35 -21.42 -66.08
C TYR A 377 11.52 -22.79 -66.76
N PRO A 378 10.87 -23.90 -66.31
CA PRO A 378 9.49 -24.17 -66.77
C PRO A 378 8.58 -24.90 -65.75
N GLY A 379 7.25 -24.82 -65.99
CA GLY A 379 6.25 -25.71 -65.37
C GLY A 379 6.16 -27.08 -66.07
N PRO A 380 5.12 -27.92 -65.84
CA PRO A 380 3.75 -27.48 -66.17
C PRO A 380 2.55 -28.06 -65.35
N SER A 381 1.42 -27.33 -65.34
CA SER A 381 0.01 -27.83 -65.45
C SER A 381 -0.57 -28.78 -64.37
N LEU A 382 -1.85 -28.80 -63.98
CA LEU A 382 -3.15 -28.20 -64.39
C LEU A 382 -3.93 -27.80 -63.10
N VAL A 383 -5.11 -27.16 -63.02
CA VAL A 383 -5.97 -26.19 -63.78
C VAL A 383 -7.05 -25.76 -62.74
N GLY A 384 -7.59 -24.53 -62.69
CA GLY A 384 -7.40 -23.34 -63.52
C GLY A 384 -7.90 -22.06 -62.82
N ARG A 385 -7.60 -20.90 -63.41
CA ARG A 385 -7.90 -19.55 -62.86
C ARG A 385 -9.30 -19.04 -63.24
N ILE A 386 -9.68 -17.88 -62.67
CA ILE A 386 -9.79 -16.62 -63.44
C ILE A 386 -9.53 -15.41 -62.52
N ASP A 387 -8.93 -14.36 -63.09
CA ASP A 387 -8.46 -13.13 -62.42
C ASP A 387 -9.50 -11.97 -62.45
N LEU A 388 -9.13 -10.85 -61.80
CA LEU A 388 -9.53 -9.43 -62.05
C LEU A 388 -10.76 -8.79 -61.37
N ALA A 389 -10.44 -7.90 -60.41
CA ALA A 389 -10.82 -6.48 -60.27
C ALA A 389 -12.14 -5.92 -60.86
N LEU A 390 -12.89 -5.17 -60.03
CA LEU A 390 -13.67 -3.93 -60.29
C LEU A 390 -13.81 -3.24 -58.90
N SER A 391 -13.62 -1.94 -58.64
CA SER A 391 -14.07 -0.66 -59.26
C SER A 391 -15.57 -0.37 -59.11
N VAL A 392 -15.88 0.80 -58.53
CA VAL A 392 -17.24 1.36 -58.38
C VAL A 392 -17.89 1.59 -59.76
N PRO A 393 -19.20 1.35 -59.89
CA PRO A 393 -20.02 2.21 -60.74
C PRO A 393 -21.32 2.68 -60.08
N SER A 394 -21.69 3.93 -60.37
CA SER A 394 -23.06 4.42 -60.29
C SER A 394 -23.64 4.50 -61.71
N ALA A 395 -24.90 4.08 -61.90
CA ALA A 395 -25.69 4.36 -63.10
C ALA A 395 -27.19 4.23 -62.79
N ARG A 396 -28.03 4.92 -63.59
CA ARG A 396 -29.48 5.15 -63.38
C ARG A 396 -30.32 4.59 -64.55
N MET A 397 -31.65 4.54 -64.34
CA MET A 397 -32.73 4.59 -65.34
C MET A 397 -32.92 3.30 -66.20
N ASP A 398 -34.13 2.90 -66.63
CA ASP A 398 -35.47 3.52 -66.50
C ASP A 398 -36.65 2.54 -66.75
N THR A 399 -37.89 3.05 -66.66
CA THR A 399 -39.21 2.55 -67.17
C THR A 399 -40.07 1.52 -66.39
N MET A 400 -41.22 2.03 -65.91
CA MET A 400 -42.63 1.53 -66.00
C MET A 400 -42.97 0.11 -65.48
N ASP A 401 -44.04 -0.11 -64.71
CA ASP A 401 -45.15 0.75 -64.26
C ASP A 401 -45.73 0.16 -62.92
N LEU A 402 -46.82 0.60 -62.27
CA LEU A 402 -47.99 1.43 -62.61
C LEU A 402 -48.52 2.15 -61.33
N ALA A 403 -49.45 3.10 -61.49
CA ALA A 403 -50.20 3.79 -60.42
C ALA A 403 -51.55 3.07 -60.12
N PRO A 404 -52.44 3.48 -59.17
CA PRO A 404 -52.58 4.77 -58.45
C PRO A 404 -52.77 4.59 -56.89
N ALA A 405 -53.05 5.60 -56.03
CA ALA A 405 -53.61 6.95 -56.23
C ALA A 405 -53.29 7.96 -55.08
N TRP A 406 -53.09 9.24 -55.47
CA TRP A 406 -53.45 10.54 -54.83
C TRP A 406 -53.13 10.86 -53.30
N PRO A 407 -53.06 12.16 -52.87
CA PRO A 407 -51.91 12.72 -52.13
C PRO A 407 -52.27 13.86 -51.10
N PRO A 408 -51.78 15.14 -51.13
CA PRO A 408 -50.61 15.67 -50.41
C PRO A 408 -50.89 16.96 -49.54
N GLN A 409 -49.82 17.72 -49.21
CA GLN A 409 -49.78 19.15 -48.79
C GLN A 409 -50.02 19.45 -47.28
N LYS A 410 -49.44 20.49 -46.66
CA LYS A 410 -48.48 21.55 -47.09
C LYS A 410 -47.73 22.15 -45.88
N LEU A 411 -46.72 23.00 -46.16
CA LEU A 411 -46.04 23.91 -45.23
C LEU A 411 -47.00 24.67 -44.28
N PHE A 412 -46.58 24.94 -43.05
CA PHE A 412 -46.51 26.31 -42.48
C PHE A 412 -45.62 26.40 -41.23
N SER A 413 -45.31 27.62 -40.82
CA SER A 413 -44.30 28.05 -39.85
C SER A 413 -44.80 28.18 -38.40
N GLY A 414 -43.87 28.00 -37.45
CA GLY A 414 -43.73 28.89 -36.29
C GLY A 414 -44.60 28.62 -35.04
N ALA A 415 -43.91 28.50 -33.90
CA ALA A 415 -44.34 28.77 -32.52
C ALA A 415 -45.72 28.24 -32.02
N TYR A 416 -45.71 27.37 -30.99
CA TYR A 416 -46.01 27.75 -29.59
C TYR A 416 -45.93 26.53 -28.64
N LEU A 417 -45.03 26.65 -27.65
CA LEU A 417 -44.97 26.08 -26.29
C LEU A 417 -45.70 24.76 -25.88
N LEU A 418 -44.87 23.89 -25.28
CA LEU A 418 -45.00 23.21 -23.96
C LEU A 418 -45.71 21.85 -23.77
N ASP A 419 -45.02 21.09 -22.91
CA ASP A 419 -45.40 19.97 -22.04
C ASP A 419 -45.64 18.54 -22.57
N TYR A 420 -45.28 17.60 -21.69
CA TYR A 420 -45.33 16.13 -21.80
C TYR A 420 -44.38 15.45 -22.80
N HIS A 421 -43.06 15.38 -22.48
CA HIS A 421 -42.24 14.23 -22.93
C HIS A 421 -40.99 13.85 -22.09
N SER A 422 -40.75 14.44 -20.91
CA SER A 422 -39.56 14.12 -20.09
C SER A 422 -39.69 12.86 -19.19
N GLN A 423 -40.89 12.49 -18.73
CA GLN A 423 -41.03 11.41 -17.72
C GLN A 423 -40.92 9.97 -18.27
N TRP A 424 -40.98 9.77 -19.59
CA TRP A 424 -40.94 8.41 -20.18
C TRP A 424 -39.54 7.97 -20.60
N ALA A 425 -38.63 8.91 -20.89
CA ALA A 425 -37.23 8.58 -21.22
C ALA A 425 -36.48 8.05 -19.99
N ASP A 426 -36.63 8.71 -18.83
CA ASP A 426 -36.03 8.26 -17.58
C ASP A 426 -36.57 6.90 -17.13
N LEU A 427 -37.88 6.65 -17.31
CA LEU A 427 -38.47 5.35 -16.97
C LEU A 427 -37.94 4.23 -17.87
N PHE A 428 -37.73 4.49 -19.16
CA PHE A 428 -37.13 3.50 -20.07
C PHE A 428 -35.66 3.23 -19.73
N LEU A 429 -34.88 4.27 -19.39
CA LEU A 429 -33.50 4.09 -18.94
C LEU A 429 -33.43 3.28 -17.63
N ILE A 430 -34.28 3.59 -16.65
CA ILE A 430 -34.37 2.87 -15.38
C ILE A 430 -34.79 1.41 -15.61
N CYS A 431 -35.83 1.14 -16.41
CA CYS A 431 -36.26 -0.23 -16.69
C CYS A 431 -35.21 -1.04 -17.46
N SER A 432 -34.51 -0.44 -18.43
CA SER A 432 -33.40 -1.11 -19.13
C SER A 432 -32.21 -1.39 -18.21
N TYR A 433 -31.92 -0.50 -17.25
CA TYR A 433 -30.84 -0.68 -16.27
C TYR A 433 -31.17 -1.79 -15.25
N TYR A 434 -32.44 -1.97 -14.87
CA TYR A 434 -32.84 -3.04 -13.94
C TYR A 434 -32.87 -4.43 -14.59
N VAL A 435 -33.34 -4.55 -15.84
CA VAL A 435 -33.52 -5.86 -16.51
C VAL A 435 -32.19 -6.54 -16.87
N TRP A 436 -31.10 -5.80 -17.06
CA TRP A 436 -29.76 -6.36 -17.32
C TRP A 436 -28.96 -6.71 -16.06
N HIS A 437 -29.45 -6.40 -14.85
CA HIS A 437 -28.63 -6.43 -13.64
C HIS A 437 -28.97 -7.49 -12.59
N GLU A 438 -30.07 -8.27 -12.70
CA GLU A 438 -30.42 -9.27 -11.67
C GLU A 438 -29.34 -10.35 -11.46
N GLU A 439 -28.57 -10.72 -12.50
CA GLU A 439 -27.44 -11.68 -12.37
C GLU A 439 -26.14 -11.06 -11.82
N LEU A 440 -25.96 -9.74 -11.92
CA LEU A 440 -24.72 -9.04 -11.51
C LEU A 440 -24.85 -8.27 -10.19
N ALA A 441 -26.06 -7.84 -9.81
CA ALA A 441 -26.35 -7.11 -8.58
C ALA A 441 -25.81 -7.76 -7.28
N PRO A 442 -25.72 -9.10 -7.14
CA PRO A 442 -25.11 -9.71 -5.96
C PRO A 442 -23.63 -9.38 -5.76
N ARG A 443 -22.88 -9.05 -6.82
CA ARG A 443 -21.41 -8.88 -6.77
C ARG A 443 -20.94 -7.43 -6.67
N PHE A 444 -21.83 -6.46 -6.86
CA PHE A 444 -21.51 -5.03 -6.82
C PHE A 444 -22.41 -4.30 -5.82
N CYS A 445 -21.92 -3.21 -5.24
CA CYS A 445 -22.79 -2.23 -4.58
C CYS A 445 -23.01 -1.07 -5.56
N LEU A 446 -24.12 -1.12 -6.30
CA LEU A 446 -24.46 -0.13 -7.32
C LEU A 446 -25.12 1.13 -6.73
N PHE A 447 -25.14 2.17 -7.55
CA PHE A 447 -25.37 3.55 -7.16
C PHE A 447 -26.62 3.80 -6.31
N GLY A 448 -26.42 4.38 -5.13
CA GLY A 448 -27.40 5.32 -4.60
C GLY A 448 -27.39 6.57 -5.48
N LEU A 449 -28.43 6.77 -6.31
CA LEU A 449 -28.54 7.93 -7.20
C LEU A 449 -29.02 9.21 -6.48
N GLY A 450 -29.53 9.07 -5.25
CA GLY A 450 -30.00 10.18 -4.42
C GLY A 450 -29.01 10.51 -3.29
N PRO A 451 -28.73 11.80 -3.02
CA PRO A 451 -29.16 12.99 -3.77
C PRO A 451 -28.35 13.17 -5.06
N PRO A 452 -28.83 13.96 -6.04
CA PRO A 452 -28.06 14.31 -7.24
C PRO A 452 -26.74 15.01 -6.89
N LEU A 453 -25.75 14.87 -7.78
CA LEU A 453 -24.51 15.64 -7.71
C LEU A 453 -24.76 17.13 -7.99
N LEU A 454 -24.02 17.98 -7.30
CA LEU A 454 -23.89 19.40 -7.58
C LEU A 454 -23.11 19.59 -8.90
N PRO A 455 -23.70 20.24 -9.92
CA PRO A 455 -23.06 20.44 -11.23
C PRO A 455 -22.08 21.62 -11.28
N HIS A 456 -22.00 22.40 -10.20
CA HIS A 456 -21.25 23.64 -10.12
C HIS A 456 -19.74 23.42 -9.90
N THR A 457 -18.93 24.43 -10.19
CA THR A 457 -17.58 24.56 -9.64
C THR A 457 -17.63 24.94 -8.15
N ILE A 458 -16.50 24.79 -7.45
CA ILE A 458 -16.42 25.15 -6.02
C ILE A 458 -16.75 26.64 -5.78
N PRO A 459 -16.20 27.62 -6.53
CA PRO A 459 -16.52 29.04 -6.32
C PRO A 459 -17.99 29.38 -6.53
N GLU A 460 -18.64 28.81 -7.56
CA GLU A 460 -20.06 29.04 -7.85
C GLU A 460 -20.95 28.53 -6.71
N HIS A 461 -20.68 27.33 -6.20
CA HIS A 461 -21.42 26.80 -5.05
C HIS A 461 -21.15 27.60 -3.78
N PHE A 462 -19.90 28.00 -3.54
CA PHE A 462 -19.54 28.83 -2.38
C PHE A 462 -20.25 30.20 -2.43
N ALA A 463 -20.32 30.85 -3.59
CA ALA A 463 -21.08 32.09 -3.76
C ALA A 463 -22.59 31.93 -3.44
N SER A 464 -23.19 30.79 -3.80
CA SER A 464 -24.58 30.47 -3.40
C SER A 464 -24.72 30.33 -1.88
N ILE A 465 -23.72 29.77 -1.18
CA ILE A 465 -23.73 29.61 0.28
C ILE A 465 -23.55 30.99 0.94
N VAL A 466 -22.62 31.81 0.46
CA VAL A 466 -22.43 33.20 0.93
C VAL A 466 -23.71 34.03 0.74
N SER A 467 -24.40 33.89 -0.40
CA SER A 467 -25.66 34.59 -0.65
C SER A 467 -26.82 34.16 0.25
N GLN A 468 -26.77 32.96 0.85
CA GLN A 468 -27.82 32.45 1.74
C GLN A 468 -27.48 32.61 3.23
N TYR A 469 -26.18 32.61 3.56
CA TYR A 469 -25.67 32.43 4.92
C TYR A 469 -24.48 33.36 5.25
N GLY A 470 -24.33 34.47 4.52
CA GLY A 470 -23.18 35.39 4.58
C GLY A 470 -22.84 35.91 5.98
N ASP A 471 -23.86 36.15 6.81
CA ASP A 471 -23.75 36.61 8.20
C ASP A 471 -23.29 35.52 9.18
N ARG A 472 -23.41 34.24 8.81
CA ARG A 472 -23.09 33.11 9.68
C ARG A 472 -21.58 32.91 9.80
N PRO A 473 -21.05 32.51 10.97
CA PRO A 473 -19.65 32.08 11.10
C PRO A 473 -19.33 30.92 10.14
N ALA A 474 -18.31 31.10 9.31
CA ALA A 474 -17.79 30.09 8.40
C ALA A 474 -16.55 29.40 8.99
N VAL A 475 -15.61 30.20 9.49
CA VAL A 475 -14.35 29.73 10.08
C VAL A 475 -14.08 30.48 11.39
N ILE A 476 -13.83 29.74 12.47
CA ILE A 476 -13.38 30.26 13.76
C ILE A 476 -12.02 29.63 14.06
N ALA A 477 -10.94 30.39 13.96
CA ALA A 477 -9.58 29.92 14.19
C ALA A 477 -8.99 30.47 15.49
N ARG A 478 -8.16 29.70 16.18
CA ARG A 478 -7.48 30.09 17.43
C ARG A 478 -5.97 30.03 17.26
N SER A 479 -5.26 31.04 17.74
CA SER A 479 -3.80 31.03 17.88
C SER A 479 -3.35 29.96 18.89
N PRO A 480 -2.13 29.41 18.79
CA PRO A 480 -1.66 28.40 19.73
C PRO A 480 -1.55 29.00 21.14
N THR A 481 -1.83 28.20 22.17
CA THR A 481 -1.86 28.67 23.57
C THR A 481 -0.55 28.31 24.28
N PRO A 482 0.17 29.25 24.93
CA PRO A 482 1.40 28.94 25.65
C PRO A 482 1.18 27.93 26.78
N THR A 483 2.08 26.94 26.90
CA THR A 483 2.00 25.90 27.96
C THR A 483 2.18 26.47 29.39
N SER A 484 2.68 27.70 29.52
CA SER A 484 2.80 28.42 30.80
C SER A 484 1.49 29.04 31.27
N ALA A 485 0.53 29.29 30.38
CA ALA A 485 -0.84 29.50 30.80
C ALA A 485 -1.34 28.14 31.33
N SER A 486 -1.70 28.09 32.61
CA SER A 486 -2.18 26.84 33.23
C SER A 486 -3.26 26.19 32.34
N LEU A 487 -3.30 24.87 32.30
CA LEU A 487 -4.46 24.16 31.73
C LEU A 487 -5.75 24.61 32.43
N SER A 488 -5.64 25.02 33.70
CA SER A 488 -6.70 25.63 34.50
C SER A 488 -6.82 27.17 34.40
N SER A 489 -6.14 27.84 33.46
CA SER A 489 -6.21 29.30 33.31
C SER A 489 -7.54 29.71 32.66
N PRO A 490 -8.21 30.77 33.16
CA PRO A 490 -9.38 31.35 32.49
C PRO A 490 -9.00 32.24 31.30
N GLU A 491 -7.73 32.62 31.15
CA GLU A 491 -7.26 33.39 29.99
C GLU A 491 -7.09 32.46 28.77
N VAL A 492 -8.03 32.58 27.85
CA VAL A 492 -8.06 31.86 26.56
C VAL A 492 -7.60 32.83 25.46
N PRO A 493 -6.70 32.43 24.53
CA PRO A 493 -6.33 33.27 23.40
C PRO A 493 -7.55 33.66 22.54
N PRO A 494 -7.59 34.88 22.00
CA PRO A 494 -8.69 35.32 21.16
C PRO A 494 -8.83 34.43 19.91
N THR A 495 -10.07 34.26 19.46
CA THR A 495 -10.37 33.57 18.19
C THR A 495 -10.62 34.57 17.07
N ALA A 496 -10.01 34.32 15.91
CA ALA A 496 -10.35 35.00 14.67
C ALA A 496 -11.61 34.35 14.08
N THR A 497 -12.70 35.11 13.98
CA THR A 497 -13.95 34.64 13.37
C THR A 497 -14.14 35.29 12.01
N LEU A 498 -14.23 34.48 10.96
CA LEU A 498 -14.70 34.86 9.64
C LEU A 498 -16.13 34.35 9.45
N THR A 499 -17.03 35.24 9.03
CA THR A 499 -18.34 34.84 8.49
C THR A 499 -18.18 34.34 7.05
N TYR A 500 -19.23 33.78 6.46
CA TYR A 500 -19.17 33.42 5.03
C TYR A 500 -18.89 34.65 4.16
N GLU A 501 -19.48 35.80 4.47
CA GLU A 501 -19.23 37.07 3.78
C GLU A 501 -17.79 37.57 3.97
N SER A 502 -17.24 37.56 5.20
CA SER A 502 -15.87 38.05 5.41
C SER A 502 -14.80 37.08 4.91
N LEU A 503 -15.09 35.77 4.89
CA LEU A 503 -14.27 34.77 4.20
C LEU A 503 -14.33 34.96 2.67
N ASP A 504 -15.49 35.30 2.11
CA ASP A 504 -15.62 35.62 0.68
C ASP A 504 -14.82 36.87 0.31
N ALA A 505 -14.98 37.96 1.08
CA ALA A 505 -14.26 39.21 0.89
C ALA A 505 -12.73 39.04 1.02
N LEU A 506 -12.25 38.33 2.05
CA LEU A 506 -10.82 38.06 2.25
C LEU A 506 -10.24 37.20 1.12
N SER A 507 -10.95 36.15 0.70
CA SER A 507 -10.53 35.32 -0.43
C SER A 507 -10.61 36.04 -1.77
N ASN A 508 -11.53 36.99 -1.95
CA ASN A 508 -11.56 37.90 -3.11
C ASN A 508 -10.33 38.82 -3.11
N ALA A 509 -10.01 39.45 -1.98
CA ALA A 509 -8.82 40.30 -1.84
C ALA A 509 -7.53 39.55 -2.18
N LEU A 510 -7.33 38.36 -1.57
CA LEU A 510 -6.20 37.48 -1.85
C LEU A 510 -6.13 37.06 -3.31
N ALA A 511 -7.26 36.74 -3.94
CA ALA A 511 -7.31 36.38 -5.35
C ALA A 511 -6.93 37.56 -6.27
N HIS A 512 -7.38 38.79 -5.99
CA HIS A 512 -6.89 39.97 -6.71
C HIS A 512 -5.38 40.16 -6.52
N SER A 513 -4.86 40.00 -5.30
CA SER A 513 -3.43 40.11 -5.01
C SER A 513 -2.57 39.06 -5.73
N LEU A 514 -2.98 37.79 -5.71
CA LEU A 514 -2.32 36.71 -6.44
C LEU A 514 -2.34 36.97 -7.96
N ARG A 515 -3.45 37.49 -8.49
CA ARG A 515 -3.54 37.89 -9.91
C ARG A 515 -2.61 39.06 -10.23
N SER A 516 -2.49 40.05 -9.33
CA SER A 516 -1.51 41.16 -9.45
C SER A 516 -0.07 40.66 -9.38
N ALA A 517 0.21 39.59 -8.62
CA ALA A 517 1.49 38.88 -8.63
C ALA A 517 1.71 37.98 -9.87
N GLY A 518 0.78 37.99 -10.83
CA GLY A 518 0.90 37.29 -12.11
C GLY A 518 0.43 35.83 -12.12
N VAL A 519 -0.29 35.37 -11.08
CA VAL A 519 -0.93 34.05 -11.06
C VAL A 519 -2.13 34.04 -12.03
N LYS A 520 -2.26 32.97 -12.81
CA LYS A 520 -3.34 32.74 -13.78
C LYS A 520 -4.09 31.45 -13.50
N LYS A 521 -5.21 31.21 -14.19
CA LYS A 521 -5.86 29.90 -14.21
C LYS A 521 -4.84 28.82 -14.59
N GLY A 522 -4.82 27.72 -13.83
CA GLY A 522 -3.90 26.61 -13.99
C GLY A 522 -2.55 26.77 -13.30
N ASP A 523 -2.09 27.99 -12.97
CA ASP A 523 -0.84 28.18 -12.20
C ASP A 523 -0.94 27.57 -10.80
N ARG A 524 0.18 27.10 -10.26
CA ARG A 524 0.20 26.30 -9.03
C ARG A 524 0.62 27.17 -7.84
N VAL A 525 -0.26 27.23 -6.83
CA VAL A 525 -0.04 27.97 -5.59
C VAL A 525 0.17 26.97 -4.47
N ALA A 526 1.40 26.83 -4.01
CA ALA A 526 1.75 25.98 -2.88
C ALA A 526 1.43 26.67 -1.56
N VAL A 527 0.79 25.96 -0.64
CA VAL A 527 0.42 26.49 0.68
C VAL A 527 0.91 25.54 1.77
N SER A 528 1.91 26.00 2.52
CA SER A 528 2.55 25.32 3.65
C SER A 528 2.19 26.00 4.97
N LEU A 529 0.89 25.98 5.30
CA LEU A 529 0.31 26.62 6.49
C LEU A 529 -0.40 25.62 7.41
N GLY A 530 -0.51 25.97 8.69
CA GLY A 530 -1.33 25.26 9.67
C GLY A 530 -2.83 25.55 9.53
N ASN A 531 -3.60 25.14 10.53
CA ASN A 531 -5.04 25.36 10.66
C ASN A 531 -5.35 26.81 11.12
N VAL A 532 -5.19 27.76 10.21
CA VAL A 532 -5.44 29.20 10.43
C VAL A 532 -6.47 29.75 9.44
N ALA A 533 -7.08 30.90 9.76
CA ALA A 533 -8.15 31.50 8.94
C ALA A 533 -7.64 31.93 7.55
N GLU A 534 -6.40 32.39 7.47
CA GLU A 534 -5.66 32.75 6.27
C GLU A 534 -5.52 31.58 5.30
N HIS A 535 -5.29 30.36 5.83
CA HIS A 535 -5.20 29.15 5.02
C HIS A 535 -6.57 28.83 4.37
N ALA A 536 -7.66 28.92 5.14
CA ALA A 536 -9.01 28.74 4.59
C ALA A 536 -9.33 29.78 3.51
N ALA A 537 -8.93 31.05 3.70
CA ALA A 537 -9.13 32.10 2.72
C ALA A 537 -8.27 31.91 1.45
N LEU A 538 -7.01 31.48 1.58
CA LEU A 538 -6.12 31.15 0.47
C LEU A 538 -6.64 29.97 -0.38
N ILE A 539 -7.24 28.95 0.25
CA ILE A 539 -7.89 27.84 -0.45
C ILE A 539 -8.98 28.37 -1.40
N TYR A 540 -9.89 29.22 -0.90
CA TYR A 540 -10.92 29.82 -1.74
C TYR A 540 -10.37 30.83 -2.75
N ALA A 541 -9.30 31.56 -2.43
CA ALA A 541 -8.65 32.48 -3.36
C ALA A 541 -8.08 31.75 -4.59
N ALA A 542 -7.37 30.64 -4.37
CA ALA A 542 -6.87 29.79 -5.46
C ALA A 542 -8.04 29.24 -6.31
N PHE A 543 -9.08 28.71 -5.67
CA PHE A 543 -10.24 28.17 -6.35
C PHE A 543 -10.98 29.22 -7.21
N LYS A 544 -11.13 30.46 -6.71
CA LYS A 544 -11.76 31.58 -7.44
C LYS A 544 -10.98 32.02 -8.67
N LEU A 545 -9.64 31.94 -8.63
CA LEU A 545 -8.78 32.21 -9.78
C LEU A 545 -8.73 31.06 -10.79
N GLY A 546 -9.17 29.85 -10.41
CA GLY A 546 -8.84 28.64 -11.14
C GLY A 546 -7.36 28.25 -11.03
N ALA A 547 -6.64 28.79 -10.04
CA ALA A 547 -5.27 28.41 -9.73
C ALA A 547 -5.27 27.06 -8.99
N ILE A 548 -4.32 26.19 -9.33
CA ILE A 548 -4.21 24.86 -8.75
C ILE A 548 -3.61 24.98 -7.34
N LEU A 549 -4.42 24.64 -6.33
CA LEU A 549 -3.98 24.59 -4.95
C LEU A 549 -3.07 23.38 -4.72
N VAL A 550 -1.85 23.62 -4.21
CA VAL A 550 -0.90 22.58 -3.82
C VAL A 550 -0.71 22.63 -2.29
N PRO A 551 -1.52 21.91 -1.50
CA PRO A 551 -1.36 21.91 -0.06
C PRO A 551 -0.12 21.11 0.36
N LEU A 552 0.81 21.75 1.06
CA LEU A 552 2.05 21.16 1.53
C LEU A 552 2.03 20.96 3.05
N ASN A 553 2.70 19.90 3.51
CA ASN A 553 2.83 19.62 4.94
C ASN A 553 3.90 20.54 5.57
N PRO A 554 3.55 21.39 6.57
CA PRO A 554 4.51 22.29 7.23
C PRO A 554 5.71 21.60 7.89
N SER A 555 5.62 20.28 8.14
CA SER A 555 6.73 19.47 8.66
C SER A 555 7.77 19.06 7.60
N PHE A 556 7.62 19.43 6.33
CA PHE A 556 8.64 19.16 5.31
C PHE A 556 9.99 19.79 5.67
N ASN A 557 11.08 19.09 5.34
CA ASN A 557 12.43 19.63 5.35
C ASN A 557 12.75 20.33 4.00
N ALA A 558 13.90 21.00 3.90
CA ALA A 558 14.29 21.70 2.68
C ALA A 558 14.29 20.80 1.43
N GLN A 559 14.88 19.59 1.50
CA GLN A 559 14.93 18.66 0.36
C GLN A 559 13.52 18.24 -0.11
N GLN A 560 12.62 17.94 0.82
CA GLN A 560 11.24 17.56 0.53
C GLN A 560 10.43 18.72 -0.06
N LEU A 561 10.63 19.93 0.45
CA LEU A 561 9.99 21.13 -0.08
C LEU A 561 10.50 21.42 -1.49
N THR A 562 11.82 21.54 -1.69
CA THR A 562 12.41 21.83 -3.01
C THR A 562 11.97 20.80 -4.05
N ALA A 563 12.07 19.50 -3.75
CA ALA A 563 11.64 18.45 -4.67
C ALA A 563 10.14 18.50 -5.00
N ALA A 564 9.28 18.89 -4.04
CA ALA A 564 7.84 19.05 -4.28
C ALA A 564 7.51 20.26 -5.15
N LEU A 565 8.22 21.39 -4.95
CA LEU A 565 8.05 22.61 -5.73
C LEU A 565 8.61 22.45 -7.16
N GLU A 566 9.76 21.80 -7.31
CA GLU A 566 10.40 21.47 -8.58
C GLU A 566 9.53 20.52 -9.41
N HIS A 567 9.12 19.38 -8.83
CA HIS A 567 8.32 18.36 -9.53
C HIS A 567 7.00 18.90 -10.09
N LEU A 568 6.35 19.83 -9.37
CA LEU A 568 5.08 20.41 -9.79
C LEU A 568 5.24 21.68 -10.63
N GLY A 569 6.40 22.34 -10.64
CA GLY A 569 6.58 23.64 -11.30
C GLY A 569 5.77 24.74 -10.63
N VAL A 570 5.95 24.94 -9.32
CA VAL A 570 5.18 25.92 -8.52
C VAL A 570 5.58 27.37 -8.82
N GLU A 571 4.59 28.26 -8.95
CA GLU A 571 4.78 29.70 -9.14
C GLU A 571 4.88 30.50 -7.85
N VAL A 572 4.05 30.18 -6.86
CA VAL A 572 3.94 30.92 -5.60
C VAL A 572 3.93 29.94 -4.45
N LEU A 573 4.83 30.16 -3.49
CA LEU A 573 4.82 29.47 -2.20
C LEU A 573 4.29 30.42 -1.13
N VAL A 574 3.24 30.02 -0.41
CA VAL A 574 2.80 30.66 0.83
C VAL A 574 3.19 29.78 2.01
N ILE A 575 3.93 30.33 2.97
CA ILE A 575 4.51 29.59 4.10
C ILE A 575 4.46 30.43 5.38
N ALA A 576 4.37 29.81 6.55
CA ALA A 576 4.45 30.54 7.82
C ALA A 576 5.91 30.89 8.15
N ALA A 577 6.15 32.00 8.86
CA ALA A 577 7.49 32.32 9.39
C ALA A 577 7.98 31.21 10.34
N VAL A 578 7.07 30.65 11.13
CA VAL A 578 7.29 29.51 12.02
C VAL A 578 6.28 28.41 11.72
N ALA A 579 6.73 27.18 11.48
CA ALA A 579 5.85 26.01 11.37
C ALA A 579 5.45 25.50 12.75
N ASP A 580 4.17 25.58 13.10
CA ASP A 580 3.61 24.95 14.30
C ASP A 580 3.81 23.43 14.31
N VAL A 581 4.08 22.87 15.49
CA VAL A 581 4.35 21.45 15.69
C VAL A 581 3.26 20.85 16.58
N ALA A 582 2.68 19.73 16.13
CA ALA A 582 1.65 19.01 16.89
C ALA A 582 2.16 18.62 18.29
N TYR A 583 1.28 18.71 19.29
CA TYR A 583 1.57 18.50 20.73
C TYR A 583 2.60 19.49 21.33
N ARG A 584 3.02 20.53 20.59
CA ARG A 584 4.03 21.51 21.03
C ARG A 584 3.56 22.96 20.75
N PRO A 585 2.45 23.41 21.38
CA PRO A 585 1.92 24.75 21.14
C PRO A 585 2.96 25.82 21.49
N CYS A 586 3.00 26.89 20.71
CA CYS A 586 4.00 27.98 20.77
C CYS A 586 5.46 27.56 20.52
N ARG A 587 5.79 26.27 20.40
CA ARG A 587 7.16 25.75 20.16
C ARG A 587 7.34 25.21 18.74
N GLY A 588 7.09 26.08 17.75
CA GLY A 588 7.24 25.78 16.33
C GLY A 588 8.69 25.86 15.83
N ARG A 589 8.91 25.43 14.59
CA ARG A 589 10.21 25.51 13.88
C ARG A 589 10.24 26.75 12.98
N ALA A 590 11.18 27.68 13.19
CA ALA A 590 11.41 28.77 12.24
C ALA A 590 11.74 28.21 10.84
N ASN A 591 11.11 28.74 9.79
CA ASN A 591 11.33 28.27 8.42
C ASN A 591 12.51 28.96 7.71
N LEU A 592 13.32 29.76 8.44
CA LEU A 592 14.44 30.53 7.88
C LEU A 592 15.45 29.63 7.16
N GLU A 593 16.05 28.66 7.85
CA GLU A 593 17.04 27.71 7.28
C GLU A 593 16.49 26.96 6.05
N LEU A 594 15.19 26.64 6.06
CA LEU A 594 14.49 25.98 4.97
C LEU A 594 14.34 26.89 3.74
N LEU A 595 14.11 28.19 3.96
CA LEU A 595 14.04 29.19 2.89
C LEU A 595 15.43 29.56 2.37
N GLU A 596 16.45 29.65 3.22
CA GLU A 596 17.86 29.86 2.81
C GLU A 596 18.38 28.71 1.94
N ALA A 597 17.96 27.47 2.21
CA ALA A 597 18.28 26.31 1.38
C ALA A 597 17.55 26.30 0.02
N LEU A 598 16.44 27.04 -0.13
CA LEU A 598 15.67 27.18 -1.37
C LEU A 598 16.09 28.41 -2.19
N ILE A 599 16.42 29.51 -1.51
CA ILE A 599 16.78 30.82 -2.05
C ILE A 599 18.11 31.25 -1.41
N PRO A 600 19.25 31.11 -2.11
CA PRO A 600 20.57 31.35 -1.53
C PRO A 600 20.84 32.77 -1.02
N ASP A 601 20.16 33.79 -1.54
CA ASP A 601 20.21 35.17 -1.04
C ASP A 601 18.79 35.73 -0.78
N LEU A 602 18.31 35.56 0.45
CA LEU A 602 17.03 36.13 0.89
C LEU A 602 17.06 37.67 1.05
N ARG A 603 18.23 38.31 1.02
CA ARG A 603 18.37 39.78 1.10
C ARG A 603 18.37 40.45 -0.27
N ALA A 604 18.42 39.68 -1.35
CA ALA A 604 18.16 40.14 -2.72
C ALA A 604 16.74 40.75 -2.84
N PRO A 605 16.47 41.66 -3.80
CA PRO A 605 15.15 42.26 -3.98
C PRO A 605 14.14 41.36 -4.73
N LYS A 606 14.50 40.11 -5.05
CA LYS A 606 13.71 39.15 -5.82
C LYS A 606 14.01 37.73 -5.38
N VAL A 607 13.06 36.82 -5.58
CA VAL A 607 13.25 35.38 -5.43
C VAL A 607 14.15 34.87 -6.56
N GLU A 608 15.27 34.24 -6.18
CA GLU A 608 16.11 33.44 -7.07
C GLU A 608 16.29 32.04 -6.47
N ALA A 609 15.53 31.07 -6.99
CA ALA A 609 15.55 29.67 -6.54
C ALA A 609 16.05 28.76 -7.68
N PRO A 610 17.36 28.48 -7.78
CA PRO A 610 17.93 27.78 -8.95
C PRO A 610 17.36 26.37 -9.18
N ALA A 611 16.95 25.68 -8.12
CA ALA A 611 16.32 24.36 -8.19
C ALA A 611 14.82 24.41 -8.55
N VAL A 612 14.19 25.59 -8.51
CA VAL A 612 12.76 25.77 -8.85
C VAL A 612 12.59 27.02 -9.73
N PRO A 613 13.00 26.99 -11.01
CA PRO A 613 12.97 28.18 -11.88
C PRO A 613 11.56 28.75 -12.15
N SER A 614 10.50 27.98 -11.85
CA SER A 614 9.11 28.44 -11.92
C SER A 614 8.71 29.39 -10.78
N LEU A 615 9.42 29.36 -9.64
CA LEU A 615 9.03 30.05 -8.41
C LEU A 615 9.26 31.57 -8.53
N ARG A 616 8.17 32.31 -8.65
CA ARG A 616 8.16 33.78 -8.87
C ARG A 616 8.09 34.57 -7.56
N SER A 617 7.47 33.99 -6.52
CA SER A 617 7.23 34.69 -5.24
C SER A 617 7.15 33.71 -4.06
N VAL A 618 7.66 34.14 -2.91
CA VAL A 618 7.46 33.48 -1.62
C VAL A 618 6.79 34.46 -0.66
N VAL A 619 5.61 34.08 -0.19
CA VAL A 619 4.78 34.86 0.72
C VAL A 619 4.88 34.28 2.13
N VAL A 620 5.22 35.10 3.11
CA VAL A 620 5.39 34.70 4.51
C VAL A 620 4.22 35.18 5.36
N LEU A 621 3.48 34.24 5.97
CA LEU A 621 2.55 34.54 7.04
C LEU A 621 3.33 34.74 8.34
N ASP A 622 3.34 35.97 8.86
CA ASP A 622 4.02 36.28 10.12
C ASP A 622 3.19 35.82 11.34
N ASN A 623 3.60 34.70 11.92
CA ASN A 623 3.07 34.18 13.18
C ASN A 623 4.07 34.29 14.35
N ARG A 624 5.15 35.08 14.22
CA ARG A 624 6.23 35.18 15.24
C ARG A 624 5.72 35.60 16.62
N ALA A 625 4.65 36.39 16.69
CA ALA A 625 3.99 36.78 17.94
C ALA A 625 3.49 35.57 18.79
N SER A 626 3.25 34.42 18.17
CA SER A 626 2.88 33.16 18.84
C SER A 626 4.09 32.29 19.25
N HIS A 627 5.30 32.71 18.89
CA HIS A 627 6.54 31.94 18.98
C HIS A 627 7.71 32.83 19.42
N PRO A 628 7.73 33.35 20.66
CA PRO A 628 8.72 34.32 21.12
C PRO A 628 10.17 33.80 21.09
N ASP A 629 10.35 32.47 21.17
CA ASP A 629 11.66 31.81 21.11
C ASP A 629 12.20 31.63 19.68
N ALA A 630 11.39 31.91 18.64
CA ALA A 630 11.74 31.63 17.25
C ALA A 630 12.35 32.87 16.55
N HIS A 631 13.59 32.75 16.10
CA HIS A 631 14.25 33.80 15.32
C HIS A 631 13.87 33.72 13.83
N PHE A 632 13.26 34.79 13.30
CA PHE A 632 12.99 34.97 11.87
C PHE A 632 12.96 36.49 11.56
N PRO A 633 14.01 37.07 10.97
CA PRO A 633 14.14 38.53 10.79
C PRO A 633 13.49 38.99 9.47
N LEU A 634 12.17 38.81 9.34
CA LEU A 634 11.40 39.05 8.10
C LEU A 634 11.70 40.42 7.46
N GLU A 635 11.93 41.43 8.27
CA GLU A 635 12.22 42.82 7.89
C GLU A 635 13.53 42.98 7.08
N GLU A 636 14.48 42.05 7.20
CA GLU A 636 15.73 42.03 6.44
C GLU A 636 15.61 41.28 5.10
N LEU A 637 14.60 40.42 4.95
CA LEU A 637 14.53 39.39 3.92
C LEU A 637 13.73 39.87 2.70
N ARG A 638 14.31 40.84 1.97
CA ARG A 638 13.67 41.53 0.83
C ARG A 638 13.24 40.64 -0.35
N ALA A 639 13.68 39.38 -0.41
CA ALA A 639 13.20 38.41 -1.40
C ALA A 639 11.81 37.85 -1.06
N LEU A 640 11.36 38.04 0.20
CA LEU A 640 10.10 37.53 0.73
C LEU A 640 9.05 38.64 0.79
N VAL A 641 7.79 38.29 0.49
CA VAL A 641 6.64 39.20 0.61
C VAL A 641 5.89 38.86 1.88
N SER A 642 5.60 39.82 2.77
CA SER A 642 4.74 39.50 3.92
C SER A 642 3.30 39.26 3.46
N TYR A 643 2.56 38.39 4.14
CA TYR A 643 1.15 38.15 3.85
C TYR A 643 0.30 39.44 3.98
N GLY A 644 0.70 40.36 4.87
CA GLY A 644 0.11 41.70 4.97
C GLY A 644 0.35 42.54 3.71
N ASP A 645 1.58 42.56 3.19
CA ASP A 645 1.90 43.28 1.94
C ASP A 645 1.18 42.68 0.74
N LEU A 646 1.05 41.34 0.68
CA LEU A 646 0.24 40.69 -0.34
C LEU A 646 -1.21 41.19 -0.29
N LEU A 647 -1.85 41.26 0.89
CA LEU A 647 -3.20 41.79 1.01
C LEU A 647 -3.30 43.26 0.57
N LEU A 648 -2.31 44.09 0.89
CA LEU A 648 -2.28 45.50 0.48
C LEU A 648 -2.11 45.69 -1.04
N GLN A 649 -1.43 44.77 -1.73
CA GLN A 649 -1.24 44.79 -3.20
C GLN A 649 -2.55 44.59 -4.00
N GLY A 650 -3.63 44.11 -3.37
CA GLY A 650 -4.93 43.90 -4.03
C GLY A 650 -5.66 45.21 -4.44
N GLY A 651 -5.28 46.35 -3.86
CA GLY A 651 -5.78 47.67 -4.23
C GLY A 651 -7.31 47.84 -4.06
N ARG A 652 -7.92 48.70 -4.88
CA ARG A 652 -9.35 49.07 -4.79
C ARG A 652 -10.35 47.91 -5.04
N GLY A 653 -9.88 46.70 -5.36
CA GLY A 653 -10.73 45.52 -5.56
C GLY A 653 -11.11 44.77 -4.27
N GLY A 654 -10.60 45.18 -3.10
CA GLY A 654 -10.47 44.41 -1.84
C GLY A 654 -11.69 43.74 -1.16
N ALA A 655 -12.82 43.61 -1.85
CA ALA A 655 -13.90 42.67 -1.49
C ALA A 655 -14.71 42.17 -2.72
N ALA A 656 -14.51 42.77 -3.90
CA ALA A 656 -15.30 42.48 -5.10
C ALA A 656 -14.96 41.12 -5.70
N ALA A 657 -15.98 40.40 -6.18
CA ALA A 657 -15.82 39.09 -6.80
C ALA A 657 -14.74 39.08 -7.91
N VAL A 658 -13.91 38.04 -7.92
CA VAL A 658 -12.83 37.88 -8.90
C VAL A 658 -13.33 37.10 -10.10
N ALA A 659 -13.16 37.66 -11.29
CA ALA A 659 -13.26 36.91 -12.53
C ALA A 659 -11.90 36.25 -12.86
N PRO A 660 -11.85 34.91 -13.08
CA PRO A 660 -10.67 34.24 -13.62
C PRO A 660 -10.43 34.67 -15.08
N ASP A 661 -9.21 34.46 -15.59
CA ASP A 661 -8.82 34.85 -16.95
C ASP A 661 -9.40 33.94 -18.05
N ALA A 662 -9.95 32.78 -17.68
CA ALA A 662 -10.81 31.95 -18.52
C ALA A 662 -11.93 31.29 -17.69
N PRO A 663 -13.09 30.93 -18.27
CA PRO A 663 -14.16 30.23 -17.56
C PRO A 663 -13.68 28.94 -16.89
N LEU A 664 -14.17 28.65 -15.68
CA LEU A 664 -13.87 27.40 -14.96
C LEU A 664 -14.84 26.30 -15.37
N ALA A 665 -14.42 25.03 -15.30
CA ALA A 665 -15.29 23.88 -15.53
C ALA A 665 -15.19 22.83 -14.39
N PRO A 666 -16.29 22.15 -14.03
CA PRO A 666 -16.31 21.26 -12.85
C PRO A 666 -15.33 20.08 -12.89
N HIS A 667 -14.93 19.63 -14.08
CA HIS A 667 -14.01 18.50 -14.27
C HIS A 667 -12.54 18.91 -14.33
N GLU A 668 -12.21 20.19 -14.20
CA GLU A 668 -10.82 20.67 -14.21
C GLU A 668 -10.12 20.37 -12.88
N THR A 669 -8.84 20.01 -12.97
CA THR A 669 -7.95 19.87 -11.80
C THR A 669 -7.79 21.23 -11.11
N ILE A 670 -8.14 21.29 -9.83
CA ILE A 670 -8.02 22.50 -9.01
C ILE A 670 -7.20 22.27 -7.73
N ASN A 671 -6.87 21.01 -7.42
CA ASN A 671 -6.05 20.66 -6.28
C ASN A 671 -5.09 19.53 -6.67
N ILE A 672 -3.81 19.67 -6.35
CA ILE A 672 -2.83 18.60 -6.48
C ILE A 672 -2.24 18.33 -5.10
N GLN A 673 -2.57 17.17 -4.53
CA GLN A 673 -2.17 16.81 -3.17
C GLN A 673 -1.23 15.61 -3.15
N PHE A 674 -0.13 15.74 -2.42
CA PHE A 674 0.80 14.65 -2.19
C PHE A 674 0.17 13.57 -1.29
N THR A 675 0.11 12.36 -1.83
CA THR A 675 -0.38 11.16 -1.18
C THR A 675 0.57 10.75 -0.05
N SER A 676 0.02 10.33 1.09
CA SER A 676 0.78 9.93 2.29
C SER A 676 1.33 8.50 2.18
N GLY A 677 1.89 8.16 1.02
CA GLY A 677 2.39 6.82 0.70
C GLY A 677 3.48 6.34 1.65
N THR A 678 3.50 5.03 1.90
CA THR A 678 4.55 4.33 2.68
C THR A 678 5.86 4.15 1.90
N THR A 679 5.97 4.78 0.72
CA THR A 679 7.10 4.72 -0.22
C THR A 679 7.98 5.97 -0.10
N SER A 680 9.25 5.85 -0.50
CA SER A 680 10.29 6.89 -0.34
C SER A 680 10.08 8.17 -1.15
N ARG A 681 9.12 8.20 -2.09
CA ARG A 681 8.67 9.40 -2.82
C ARG A 681 7.13 9.50 -2.77
N PRO A 682 6.54 10.63 -2.34
CA PRO A 682 5.08 10.85 -2.37
C PRO A 682 4.57 11.08 -3.81
N LYS A 683 3.45 10.45 -4.18
CA LYS A 683 2.78 10.67 -5.49
C LYS A 683 1.86 11.88 -5.42
N ALA A 684 1.79 12.71 -6.46
CA ALA A 684 0.95 13.91 -6.50
C ALA A 684 -0.38 13.67 -7.24
N ALA A 685 -1.49 13.52 -6.51
CA ALA A 685 -2.80 13.18 -7.09
C ALA A 685 -3.60 14.41 -7.54
N MET A 686 -4.16 14.38 -8.75
CA MET A 686 -4.88 15.50 -9.39
C MET A 686 -6.39 15.42 -9.15
N LEU A 687 -6.93 16.33 -8.34
CA LEU A 687 -8.35 16.35 -7.92
C LEU A 687 -9.12 17.51 -8.56
N THR A 688 -10.38 17.25 -8.89
CA THR A 688 -11.25 18.18 -9.63
C THR A 688 -12.19 18.98 -8.72
N HIS A 689 -12.75 20.08 -9.23
CA HIS A 689 -13.82 20.81 -8.53
C HIS A 689 -14.99 19.89 -8.17
N ALA A 690 -15.48 19.11 -9.14
CA ALA A 690 -16.64 18.22 -8.99
C ALA A 690 -16.37 17.11 -7.96
N GLY A 691 -15.18 16.51 -7.96
CA GLY A 691 -14.79 15.48 -7.00
C GLY A 691 -14.79 16.00 -5.56
N ILE A 692 -14.09 17.11 -5.32
CA ILE A 692 -13.98 17.73 -3.98
C ILE A 692 -15.34 18.24 -3.48
N LEU A 693 -16.06 19.00 -4.31
CA LEU A 693 -17.33 19.63 -3.94
C LEU A 693 -18.38 18.57 -3.57
N ASN A 694 -18.56 17.57 -4.42
CA ASN A 694 -19.56 16.55 -4.19
C ASN A 694 -19.19 15.61 -3.04
N ASN A 695 -17.91 15.35 -2.80
CA ASN A 695 -17.54 14.55 -1.64
C ASN A 695 -17.87 15.28 -0.34
N GLY A 696 -17.52 16.57 -0.22
CA GLY A 696 -17.92 17.41 0.91
C GLY A 696 -19.43 17.42 1.11
N HIS A 697 -20.22 17.62 0.04
CA HIS A 697 -21.68 17.59 0.07
C HIS A 697 -22.24 16.26 0.59
N LEU A 698 -21.72 15.13 0.09
CA LEU A 698 -22.22 13.80 0.41
C LEU A 698 -21.78 13.32 1.80
N ILE A 699 -20.58 13.70 2.27
CA ILE A 699 -20.15 13.54 3.67
C ILE A 699 -21.09 14.31 4.59
N ALA A 700 -21.27 15.60 4.32
CA ALA A 700 -22.07 16.49 5.16
C ALA A 700 -23.50 15.98 5.31
N ARG A 701 -24.13 15.55 4.21
CA ARG A 701 -25.49 14.98 4.23
C ARG A 701 -25.57 13.62 4.91
N ARG A 702 -24.56 12.75 4.79
CA ARG A 702 -24.56 11.43 5.45
C ARG A 702 -24.43 11.52 6.96
N MET A 703 -23.68 12.50 7.46
CA MET A 703 -23.57 12.83 8.88
C MET A 703 -24.75 13.69 9.38
N GLY A 704 -25.58 14.23 8.48
CA GLY A 704 -26.69 15.11 8.83
C GLY A 704 -26.24 16.48 9.33
N LEU A 705 -25.19 17.06 8.75
CA LEU A 705 -24.83 18.46 8.99
C LEU A 705 -25.90 19.42 8.45
N GLY A 706 -26.12 20.51 9.17
CA GLY A 706 -26.91 21.66 8.73
C GLY A 706 -26.37 22.97 9.30
N ILE A 707 -26.99 24.09 8.93
CA ILE A 707 -26.53 25.46 9.23
C ILE A 707 -26.24 25.76 10.72
N ALA A 708 -26.83 25.01 11.64
CA ALA A 708 -26.66 25.20 13.09
C ALA A 708 -25.42 24.49 13.65
N ASP A 709 -24.79 23.59 12.88
CA ASP A 709 -23.64 22.82 13.35
C ASP A 709 -22.37 23.66 13.48
N ARG A 710 -21.58 23.29 14.49
CA ARG A 710 -20.28 23.88 14.83
C ARG A 710 -19.29 22.75 14.98
N VAL A 711 -18.38 22.65 14.03
CA VAL A 711 -17.53 21.48 13.81
C VAL A 711 -16.10 21.80 14.23
N VAL A 712 -15.65 21.25 15.36
CA VAL A 712 -14.23 21.33 15.75
C VAL A 712 -13.43 20.36 14.89
N CYS A 713 -12.52 20.90 14.09
CA CYS A 713 -11.68 20.15 13.15
C CYS A 713 -10.18 20.34 13.47
N PRO A 714 -9.64 19.57 14.43
CA PRO A 714 -8.20 19.44 14.64
C PRO A 714 -7.40 18.84 13.45
N PRO A 715 -7.95 17.94 12.59
CA PRO A 715 -7.24 17.46 11.40
C PRO A 715 -6.73 18.57 10.47
N PRO A 716 -5.52 18.47 9.89
CA PRO A 716 -4.92 19.59 9.15
C PRO A 716 -5.59 19.90 7.81
N LEU A 717 -5.73 21.19 7.49
CA LEU A 717 -6.25 21.70 6.20
C LEU A 717 -5.39 21.28 5.01
N PHE A 718 -4.06 21.13 5.17
CA PHE A 718 -3.19 20.65 4.10
C PHE A 718 -3.44 19.18 3.71
N HIS A 719 -4.17 18.43 4.53
CA HIS A 719 -4.55 17.04 4.29
C HIS A 719 -6.03 16.98 3.88
N CYS A 720 -6.41 16.05 2.99
CA CYS A 720 -7.78 15.89 2.48
C CYS A 720 -8.87 15.78 3.57
N PHE A 721 -8.50 15.31 4.77
CA PHE A 721 -9.38 15.36 5.94
C PHE A 721 -9.80 16.81 6.25
N GLY A 722 -8.87 17.70 6.62
CA GLY A 722 -9.24 19.06 7.03
C GLY A 722 -9.85 19.87 5.88
N SER A 723 -9.33 19.74 4.66
CA SER A 723 -9.83 20.49 3.49
C SER A 723 -11.17 20.01 2.95
N VAL A 724 -11.49 18.71 2.98
CA VAL A 724 -12.75 18.18 2.42
C VAL A 724 -13.76 17.78 3.50
N LEU A 725 -13.38 16.91 4.44
CA LEU A 725 -14.29 16.45 5.51
C LEU A 725 -14.60 17.58 6.50
N GLY A 726 -13.65 18.50 6.71
CA GLY A 726 -13.87 19.75 7.43
C GLY A 726 -14.42 20.85 6.52
N LEU A 727 -13.52 21.62 5.90
CA LEU A 727 -13.81 22.89 5.24
C LEU A 727 -14.85 22.78 4.10
N MET A 728 -14.75 21.80 3.20
CA MET A 728 -15.73 21.66 2.12
C MET A 728 -17.09 21.18 2.64
N ALA A 729 -17.12 20.18 3.53
CA ALA A 729 -18.35 19.65 4.08
C ALA A 729 -19.17 20.72 4.83
N THR A 730 -18.54 21.53 5.69
CA THR A 730 -19.23 22.64 6.37
C THR A 730 -19.68 23.71 5.38
N ALA A 731 -18.84 24.04 4.38
CA ALA A 731 -19.18 25.01 3.35
C ALA A 731 -20.39 24.60 2.51
N THR A 732 -20.59 23.31 2.21
CA THR A 732 -21.80 22.87 1.47
C THR A 732 -23.11 22.91 2.27
N THR A 733 -23.05 23.26 3.57
CA THR A 733 -24.23 23.29 4.46
C THR A 733 -24.43 24.59 5.23
N GLY A 734 -23.55 25.59 5.09
CA GLY A 734 -23.60 26.83 5.89
C GLY A 734 -23.28 26.62 7.38
N ALA A 735 -22.60 25.53 7.73
CA ALA A 735 -22.14 25.21 9.09
C ALA A 735 -20.80 25.89 9.41
N ALA A 736 -20.47 26.04 10.69
CA ALA A 736 -19.21 26.67 11.11
C ALA A 736 -18.08 25.64 11.28
N LEU A 737 -16.91 25.90 10.69
CA LEU A 737 -15.67 25.17 10.95
C LEU A 737 -14.86 25.85 12.06
N LEU A 738 -14.52 25.09 13.10
CA LEU A 738 -13.76 25.57 14.25
C LEU A 738 -12.36 24.93 14.20
N LEU A 739 -11.33 25.75 14.00
CA LEU A 739 -9.92 25.35 13.93
C LEU A 739 -9.26 25.61 15.30
N PRO A 740 -9.02 24.57 16.12
CA PRO A 740 -8.71 24.77 17.54
C PRO A 740 -7.28 25.29 17.82
N SER A 741 -6.36 25.07 16.90
CA SER A 741 -4.95 25.48 16.96
C SER A 741 -4.32 25.22 15.57
N PRO A 742 -3.26 25.93 15.14
CA PRO A 742 -2.65 25.73 13.82
C PRO A 742 -2.06 24.31 13.61
N ALA A 743 -1.63 23.66 14.69
CA ALA A 743 -1.29 22.24 14.74
C ALA A 743 -2.03 21.54 15.88
N PHE A 744 -2.15 20.21 15.82
CA PHE A 744 -2.95 19.45 16.78
C PHE A 744 -2.53 19.70 18.24
N ASP A 745 -3.49 20.12 19.06
CA ASP A 745 -3.39 20.27 20.50
C ASP A 745 -4.70 19.74 21.13
N PRO A 746 -4.65 18.70 22.00
CA PRO A 746 -5.84 18.14 22.63
C PRO A 746 -6.51 19.12 23.61
N ALA A 747 -5.74 19.98 24.29
CA ALA A 747 -6.28 20.95 25.24
C ALA A 747 -7.06 22.04 24.49
N ALA A 748 -6.49 22.57 23.41
CA ALA A 748 -7.16 23.56 22.56
C ALA A 748 -8.40 22.98 21.86
N SER A 749 -8.36 21.70 21.45
CA SER A 749 -9.50 21.02 20.81
C SER A 749 -10.69 20.86 21.76
N LEU A 750 -10.45 20.42 22.99
CA LEU A 750 -11.49 20.29 24.02
C LEU A 750 -12.03 21.65 24.50
N ARG A 751 -11.15 22.65 24.66
CA ARG A 751 -11.53 24.04 24.96
C ARG A 751 -12.44 24.62 23.88
N MET A 752 -12.04 24.52 22.61
CA MET A 752 -12.82 24.96 21.46
C MET A 752 -14.19 24.28 21.40
N ALA A 753 -14.28 22.98 21.72
CA ALA A 753 -15.54 22.25 21.75
C ALA A 753 -16.51 22.74 22.84
N ALA A 754 -16.00 22.97 24.05
CA ALA A 754 -16.78 23.46 25.19
C ALA A 754 -17.23 24.93 24.96
N GLU A 755 -16.26 25.85 24.82
CA GLU A 755 -16.47 27.30 24.77
C GLU A 755 -17.41 27.75 23.64
N HIS A 756 -17.34 27.08 22.48
CA HIS A 756 -18.18 27.42 21.33
C HIS A 756 -19.46 26.56 21.24
N ALA A 757 -19.78 25.79 22.28
CA ALA A 757 -20.96 24.91 22.32
C ALA A 757 -21.05 24.00 21.08
N ALA A 758 -19.93 23.36 20.72
CA ALA A 758 -19.77 22.63 19.48
C ALA A 758 -20.75 21.45 19.37
N THR A 759 -21.20 21.16 18.14
CA THR A 759 -22.09 20.03 17.84
C THR A 759 -21.34 18.82 17.30
N ALA A 760 -20.15 19.04 16.72
CA ALA A 760 -19.27 17.99 16.23
C ALA A 760 -17.80 18.16 16.59
N LEU A 761 -17.09 17.04 16.78
CA LEU A 761 -15.64 16.97 16.93
C LEU A 761 -15.08 15.88 16.01
N TYR A 762 -14.08 16.21 15.21
CA TYR A 762 -13.45 15.30 14.25
C TYR A 762 -12.03 14.90 14.69
N GLY A 763 -11.57 13.75 14.26
CA GLY A 763 -10.21 13.32 14.56
C GLY A 763 -9.80 12.03 13.86
N VAL A 764 -8.52 11.69 14.03
CA VAL A 764 -8.04 10.30 13.86
C VAL A 764 -8.01 9.63 15.24
N ALA A 765 -7.94 8.30 15.31
CA ALA A 765 -8.02 7.57 16.59
C ALA A 765 -7.03 8.09 17.66
N THR A 766 -5.79 8.41 17.27
CA THR A 766 -4.75 8.92 18.19
C THR A 766 -5.03 10.33 18.73
N MET A 767 -5.82 11.15 18.04
CA MET A 767 -6.23 12.48 18.53
C MET A 767 -7.26 12.33 19.64
N PHE A 768 -8.31 11.56 19.37
CA PHE A 768 -9.35 11.21 20.33
C PHE A 768 -8.81 10.54 21.60
N ILE A 769 -7.81 9.66 21.47
CA ILE A 769 -7.12 9.05 22.63
C ILE A 769 -6.42 10.13 23.47
N ALA A 770 -5.67 11.05 22.85
CA ALA A 770 -4.97 12.12 23.56
C ALA A 770 -5.92 13.08 24.30
N GLU A 771 -7.08 13.38 23.71
CA GLU A 771 -8.15 14.18 24.32
C GLU A 771 -8.78 13.48 25.54
N LEU A 772 -9.16 12.21 25.40
CA LEU A 772 -9.72 11.40 26.50
C LEU A 772 -8.72 11.19 27.65
N GLU A 773 -7.44 11.04 27.33
CA GLU A 773 -6.37 10.97 28.34
C GLU A 773 -6.20 12.28 29.10
N LEU A 774 -6.24 13.43 28.42
CA LEU A 774 -6.11 14.73 29.06
C LEU A 774 -7.25 14.97 30.06
N LEU A 775 -8.49 14.66 29.68
CA LEU A 775 -9.66 14.71 30.57
C LEU A 775 -9.57 13.73 31.76
N SER A 776 -8.82 12.64 31.62
CA SER A 776 -8.66 11.65 32.70
C SER A 776 -7.52 12.00 33.65
N ALA A 777 -6.48 12.68 33.14
CA ALA A 777 -5.29 13.05 33.90
C ALA A 777 -5.41 14.40 34.63
N ASP A 778 -6.11 15.37 34.04
CA ASP A 778 -6.33 16.69 34.66
C ASP A 778 -7.80 16.91 35.04
N GLN A 779 -8.12 16.52 36.26
CA GLN A 779 -9.46 16.69 36.85
C GLN A 779 -9.80 18.14 37.18
N ALA A 780 -8.83 19.07 37.19
CA ALA A 780 -9.12 20.50 37.35
C ALA A 780 -9.54 21.10 36.00
N PHE A 781 -8.80 20.80 34.93
CA PHE A 781 -9.16 21.13 33.56
C PHE A 781 -10.53 20.56 33.16
N ALA A 782 -10.79 19.28 33.43
CA ALA A 782 -12.09 18.66 33.16
C ALA A 782 -13.26 19.35 33.88
N ARG A 783 -13.04 19.83 35.12
CA ARG A 783 -14.05 20.61 35.86
C ARG A 783 -14.26 22.01 35.29
N ILE A 784 -13.22 22.66 34.77
CA ILE A 784 -13.32 23.99 34.14
C ILE A 784 -14.13 23.92 32.85
N LEU A 785 -13.89 22.90 32.01
CA LEU A 785 -14.70 22.68 30.80
C LEU A 785 -16.17 22.36 31.14
N ALA A 786 -16.44 21.76 32.30
CA ALA A 786 -17.78 21.41 32.77
C ALA A 786 -18.51 22.52 33.55
N ALA A 787 -17.84 23.63 33.89
CA ALA A 787 -18.41 24.72 34.67
C ALA A 787 -19.35 25.60 33.82
N ASP A 788 -20.35 26.23 34.44
CA ASP A 788 -21.26 27.13 33.75
C ASP A 788 -20.50 28.36 33.21
N GLY A 789 -20.71 28.64 31.92
CA GLY A 789 -19.84 29.50 31.08
C GLY A 789 -19.10 28.71 30.00
N GLY A 790 -18.64 27.48 30.31
CA GLY A 790 -18.02 26.57 29.35
C GLY A 790 -18.97 25.56 28.70
N GLY A 791 -20.20 25.41 29.21
CA GLY A 791 -21.26 24.57 28.63
C GLY A 791 -21.05 23.05 28.64
N GLY A 792 -19.80 22.59 28.85
CA GLY A 792 -19.39 21.19 28.69
C GLY A 792 -19.61 20.68 27.27
N PHE A 793 -19.48 19.36 27.09
CA PHE A 793 -19.75 18.70 25.81
C PHE A 793 -21.26 18.44 25.57
N ARG A 794 -22.15 19.19 26.24
CA ARG A 794 -23.61 18.91 26.27
C ARG A 794 -24.27 18.88 24.89
N ASN A 795 -23.77 19.68 23.95
CA ASN A 795 -24.27 19.79 22.57
C ASN A 795 -23.54 18.87 21.58
N LEU A 796 -22.41 18.29 21.98
CA LEU A 796 -21.58 17.46 21.11
C LEU A 796 -22.30 16.13 20.86
N ARG A 797 -22.50 15.78 19.58
CA ARG A 797 -23.19 14.54 19.16
C ARG A 797 -22.52 13.89 17.98
N LYS A 798 -22.21 14.69 16.96
CA LYS A 798 -21.67 14.23 15.67
C LYS A 798 -20.16 14.15 15.72
N GLY A 799 -19.57 13.33 14.86
CA GLY A 799 -18.12 13.34 14.67
C GLY A 799 -17.71 12.47 13.50
N ILE A 800 -16.51 12.70 12.97
CA ILE A 800 -15.86 11.78 12.04
C ILE A 800 -14.60 11.22 12.71
N ALA A 801 -14.49 9.90 12.70
CA ALA A 801 -13.23 9.20 12.88
C ALA A 801 -12.78 8.61 11.53
N ALA A 802 -11.55 8.89 11.10
CA ALA A 802 -11.04 8.41 9.82
C ALA A 802 -9.50 8.30 9.81
N GLY A 803 -8.95 7.83 8.69
CA GLY A 803 -7.50 7.84 8.42
C GLY A 803 -6.67 6.74 9.09
N SER A 804 -7.27 5.99 10.01
CA SER A 804 -6.78 4.75 10.61
C SER A 804 -7.98 3.83 10.89
N SER A 805 -7.73 2.59 11.33
CA SER A 805 -8.74 1.83 12.06
C SER A 805 -9.19 2.58 13.32
N VAL A 806 -10.42 2.32 13.77
CA VAL A 806 -11.04 2.94 14.93
C VAL A 806 -11.65 1.81 15.78
N PRO A 807 -11.06 1.47 16.95
CA PRO A 807 -11.56 0.36 17.77
C PRO A 807 -12.96 0.64 18.33
N GLU A 808 -13.81 -0.38 18.42
CA GLU A 808 -15.14 -0.26 19.03
C GLU A 808 -15.08 0.33 20.46
N ALA A 809 -14.10 -0.10 21.26
CA ALA A 809 -13.89 0.41 22.60
C ALA A 809 -13.52 1.92 22.63
N LEU A 810 -12.97 2.47 21.55
CA LEU A 810 -12.78 3.92 21.41
C LEU A 810 -14.11 4.61 21.06
N VAL A 811 -14.88 4.07 20.11
CA VAL A 811 -16.21 4.61 19.74
C VAL A 811 -17.13 4.69 20.96
N ARG A 812 -17.22 3.62 21.76
CA ARG A 812 -18.01 3.59 23.00
C ARG A 812 -17.54 4.65 24.01
N ARG A 813 -16.23 4.70 24.30
CA ARG A 813 -15.66 5.73 25.21
C ARG A 813 -15.92 7.17 24.74
N LEU A 814 -15.92 7.42 23.43
CA LEU A 814 -16.21 8.75 22.87
C LEU A 814 -17.69 9.13 23.02
N ALA A 815 -18.62 8.18 22.83
CA ALA A 815 -20.03 8.39 23.14
C ALA A 815 -20.22 8.67 24.64
N ASP A 816 -19.64 7.86 25.53
CA ASP A 816 -19.83 7.95 26.98
C ASP A 816 -19.19 9.20 27.61
N ARG A 817 -18.00 9.62 27.14
CA ARG A 817 -17.20 10.68 27.78
C ARG A 817 -17.34 12.05 27.12
N LEU A 818 -17.61 12.09 25.82
CA LEU A 818 -17.74 13.34 25.04
C LEU A 818 -19.14 13.53 24.45
N GLY A 819 -20.06 12.56 24.55
CA GLY A 819 -21.41 12.66 24.00
C GLY A 819 -21.50 12.33 22.50
N LEU A 820 -20.43 11.81 21.88
CA LEU A 820 -20.33 11.54 20.44
C LEU A 820 -21.16 10.32 19.97
N THR A 821 -22.46 10.32 20.23
CA THR A 821 -23.41 9.24 19.88
C THR A 821 -23.54 9.02 18.38
N ASP A 822 -23.26 10.04 17.58
CA ASP A 822 -23.46 10.08 16.12
C ASP A 822 -22.09 10.05 15.40
N LEU A 823 -21.03 9.57 16.08
CA LEU A 823 -19.71 9.35 15.50
C LEU A 823 -19.76 8.36 14.32
N VAL A 824 -19.31 8.81 13.16
CA VAL A 824 -19.25 8.00 11.94
C VAL A 824 -17.81 7.72 11.51
N ILE A 825 -17.60 6.55 10.90
CA ILE A 825 -16.32 6.14 10.32
C ILE A 825 -16.34 6.42 8.82
N CYS A 826 -15.26 7.04 8.32
CA CYS A 826 -15.05 7.27 6.88
C CYS A 826 -13.80 6.53 6.39
N TYR A 827 -13.89 5.91 5.23
CA TYR A 827 -12.77 5.33 4.50
C TYR A 827 -12.59 5.96 3.13
N GLY A 828 -11.34 6.12 2.74
CA GLY A 828 -10.95 6.63 1.43
C GLY A 828 -9.49 7.09 1.41
N MET A 829 -9.06 7.51 0.22
CA MET A 829 -7.69 7.92 -0.10
C MET A 829 -7.73 9.24 -0.88
N THR A 830 -6.63 10.00 -0.91
CA THR A 830 -6.59 11.29 -1.61
C THR A 830 -7.04 11.14 -3.07
N GLU A 831 -6.63 10.05 -3.72
CA GLU A 831 -6.98 9.65 -5.10
C GLU A 831 -8.49 9.41 -5.34
N THR A 832 -9.29 9.30 -4.30
CA THR A 832 -10.76 9.16 -4.36
C THR A 832 -11.47 10.37 -3.76
N SER A 833 -10.86 11.56 -3.85
CA SER A 833 -11.42 12.85 -3.40
C SER A 833 -12.13 12.78 -2.04
N PRO A 834 -11.39 12.74 -0.94
CA PRO A 834 -11.10 11.53 -0.15
C PRO A 834 -12.14 10.40 -0.05
N VAL A 835 -13.40 10.62 0.36
CA VAL A 835 -14.21 9.55 1.00
C VAL A 835 -14.94 8.66 0.00
N SER A 836 -14.66 7.36 0.04
CA SER A 836 -15.32 6.35 -0.79
C SER A 836 -16.48 5.66 -0.07
N CYS A 837 -16.26 5.23 1.18
CA CYS A 837 -17.25 4.55 2.03
C CYS A 837 -17.39 5.29 3.36
N MET A 838 -18.60 5.33 3.90
CA MET A 838 -18.92 6.07 5.13
C MET A 838 -20.13 5.47 5.84
N THR A 839 -20.04 5.29 7.16
CA THR A 839 -21.17 4.88 8.01
C THR A 839 -22.14 6.06 8.20
N SER A 840 -23.40 5.77 8.47
CA SER A 840 -24.44 6.73 8.89
C SER A 840 -24.65 6.69 10.40
N PRO A 841 -25.05 7.79 11.07
CA PRO A 841 -25.47 7.74 12.48
C PRO A 841 -26.58 6.73 12.76
N ALA A 842 -27.45 6.50 11.76
CA ALA A 842 -28.58 5.57 11.81
C ALA A 842 -28.21 4.09 11.54
N ASP A 843 -26.95 3.79 11.20
CA ASP A 843 -26.50 2.40 11.02
C ASP A 843 -26.45 1.68 12.39
N PRO A 844 -26.66 0.35 12.43
CA PRO A 844 -26.53 -0.43 13.66
C PRO A 844 -25.16 -0.25 14.31
N ALA A 845 -25.10 -0.12 15.64
CA ALA A 845 -23.87 0.16 16.38
C ALA A 845 -22.73 -0.82 16.04
N ALA A 846 -23.03 -2.12 15.88
CA ALA A 846 -22.06 -3.13 15.46
C ALA A 846 -21.47 -2.86 14.05
N LYS A 847 -22.30 -2.40 13.09
CA LYS A 847 -21.81 -2.02 11.75
C LYS A 847 -20.97 -0.73 11.82
N ARG A 848 -21.39 0.25 12.63
CA ARG A 848 -20.65 1.50 12.87
C ARG A 848 -19.27 1.27 13.53
N ALA A 849 -19.10 0.15 14.24
CA ALA A 849 -17.86 -0.21 14.90
C ALA A 849 -16.95 -1.16 14.10
N ALA A 850 -17.53 -2.11 13.36
CA ALA A 850 -16.79 -3.16 12.66
C ALA A 850 -16.55 -2.88 11.15
N THR A 851 -17.13 -1.81 10.60
CA THR A 851 -17.09 -1.52 9.15
C THR A 851 -16.75 -0.05 8.89
N VAL A 852 -16.35 0.25 7.67
CA VAL A 852 -16.19 1.63 7.17
C VAL A 852 -17.45 2.14 6.47
N GLY A 853 -18.59 1.47 6.69
CA GLY A 853 -19.89 1.85 6.15
C GLY A 853 -20.13 1.36 4.72
N ARG A 854 -21.05 2.02 4.06
CA ARG A 854 -21.45 1.77 2.66
C ARG A 854 -20.85 2.82 1.73
N PRO A 855 -20.74 2.56 0.41
CA PRO A 855 -20.35 3.57 -0.57
C PRO A 855 -21.17 4.87 -0.47
N LEU A 856 -20.54 6.00 -0.76
CA LEU A 856 -21.27 7.26 -0.95
C LEU A 856 -22.19 7.19 -2.19
N PRO A 857 -23.20 8.06 -2.30
CA PRO A 857 -24.03 8.16 -3.50
C PRO A 857 -23.15 8.48 -4.72
N HIS A 858 -23.53 7.96 -5.90
CA HIS A 858 -22.74 8.05 -7.14
C HIS A 858 -21.33 7.41 -7.10
N THR A 859 -21.05 6.61 -6.06
CA THR A 859 -19.84 5.76 -5.97
C THR A 859 -20.22 4.29 -6.13
N ALA A 860 -19.46 3.57 -6.96
CA ALA A 860 -19.47 2.12 -7.06
C ALA A 860 -18.19 1.56 -6.43
N VAL A 861 -18.30 0.43 -5.72
CA VAL A 861 -17.13 -0.30 -5.21
C VAL A 861 -17.28 -1.80 -5.47
N ARG A 862 -16.16 -2.48 -5.63
CA ARG A 862 -16.07 -3.94 -5.76
C ARG A 862 -14.83 -4.48 -5.06
N VAL A 863 -14.87 -5.74 -4.67
CA VAL A 863 -13.72 -6.50 -4.16
C VAL A 863 -13.29 -7.46 -5.27
N VAL A 864 -12.01 -7.48 -5.65
CA VAL A 864 -11.46 -8.42 -6.65
C VAL A 864 -10.37 -9.30 -6.02
N ALA A 865 -10.06 -10.43 -6.65
CA ALA A 865 -8.88 -11.21 -6.26
C ALA A 865 -7.61 -10.34 -6.36
N PRO A 866 -6.69 -10.37 -5.37
CA PRO A 866 -5.44 -9.63 -5.43
C PRO A 866 -4.67 -9.93 -6.73
N GLY A 867 -4.21 -8.89 -7.42
CA GLY A 867 -3.53 -9.01 -8.72
C GLY A 867 -4.47 -9.15 -9.93
N ALA A 868 -5.72 -9.57 -9.75
CA ALA A 868 -6.72 -9.66 -10.82
C ALA A 868 -7.39 -8.30 -11.12
N ARG A 869 -6.57 -7.29 -11.45
CA ARG A 869 -7.09 -5.98 -11.88
C ARG A 869 -7.82 -6.13 -13.23
N ALA A 870 -8.97 -5.46 -13.36
CA ALA A 870 -9.99 -5.70 -14.38
C ALA A 870 -10.60 -7.13 -14.39
N GLY A 871 -10.33 -7.94 -13.36
CA GLY A 871 -11.00 -9.22 -13.15
C GLY A 871 -12.42 -9.10 -12.57
N PRO A 872 -13.19 -10.20 -12.55
CA PRO A 872 -14.53 -10.22 -11.98
C PRO A 872 -14.52 -9.93 -10.48
N ALA A 873 -15.57 -9.26 -10.01
CA ALA A 873 -15.80 -9.06 -8.58
C ALA A 873 -16.03 -10.40 -7.85
N LEU A 874 -15.40 -10.56 -6.68
CA LEU A 874 -15.57 -11.71 -5.80
C LEU A 874 -16.98 -11.75 -5.20
N PRO A 875 -17.46 -12.94 -4.80
CA PRO A 875 -18.64 -13.08 -3.94
C PRO A 875 -18.55 -12.25 -2.65
N ARG A 876 -19.71 -11.77 -2.18
CA ARG A 876 -19.82 -11.09 -0.88
C ARG A 876 -19.42 -12.05 0.25
N GLY A 877 -18.68 -11.54 1.23
CA GLY A 877 -18.05 -12.32 2.31
C GLY A 877 -16.61 -12.73 2.04
N GLU A 878 -16.14 -12.70 0.78
CA GLU A 878 -14.73 -12.95 0.47
C GLU A 878 -13.86 -11.71 0.69
N ARG A 879 -12.55 -11.93 0.83
CA ARG A 879 -11.52 -10.88 0.99
C ARG A 879 -10.75 -10.69 -0.31
N GLY A 880 -10.40 -9.45 -0.63
CA GLY A 880 -9.60 -9.11 -1.81
C GLY A 880 -9.28 -7.63 -1.91
N GLU A 881 -8.68 -7.19 -3.02
CA GLU A 881 -8.35 -5.79 -3.26
C GLU A 881 -9.63 -4.97 -3.49
N LEU A 882 -9.78 -3.87 -2.75
CA LEU A 882 -10.89 -2.94 -2.94
C LEU A 882 -10.62 -2.03 -4.16
N ALA A 883 -11.56 -2.01 -5.10
CA ALA A 883 -11.58 -1.08 -6.22
C ALA A 883 -12.81 -0.15 -6.15
N VAL A 884 -12.61 1.11 -6.54
CA VAL A 884 -13.58 2.21 -6.43
C VAL A 884 -13.76 2.90 -7.79
N SER A 885 -14.99 3.27 -8.13
CA SER A 885 -15.31 4.06 -9.33
C SER A 885 -16.43 5.07 -9.05
N GLY A 886 -16.47 6.16 -9.81
CA GLY A 886 -17.48 7.22 -9.68
C GLY A 886 -16.89 8.63 -9.76
N TYR A 887 -17.71 9.64 -9.44
CA TYR A 887 -17.36 11.07 -9.54
C TYR A 887 -16.13 11.50 -8.73
N LEU A 888 -15.78 10.72 -7.69
CA LEU A 888 -14.73 11.01 -6.72
C LEU A 888 -13.32 10.64 -7.18
N VAL A 889 -13.18 9.83 -8.23
CA VAL A 889 -11.89 9.35 -8.73
C VAL A 889 -11.09 10.51 -9.32
N MET A 890 -9.80 10.59 -8.95
CA MET A 890 -8.85 11.56 -9.47
C MET A 890 -8.65 11.48 -10.99
N GLN A 891 -8.12 12.54 -11.59
CA GLN A 891 -7.71 12.51 -13.01
C GLN A 891 -6.46 11.64 -13.25
N GLY A 892 -5.61 11.48 -12.24
CA GLY A 892 -4.36 10.74 -12.31
C GLY A 892 -3.30 11.34 -11.39
N TYR A 893 -2.06 10.82 -11.47
CA TYR A 893 -0.91 11.40 -10.83
C TYR A 893 -0.19 12.38 -11.76
N TYR A 894 0.17 13.55 -11.26
CA TYR A 894 0.83 14.59 -12.04
C TYR A 894 2.21 14.12 -12.52
N GLY A 895 2.42 14.12 -13.84
CA GLY A 895 3.69 13.71 -14.46
C GLY A 895 4.04 12.22 -14.33
N ASP A 896 3.10 11.36 -13.90
CA ASP A 896 3.34 9.92 -13.69
C ASP A 896 2.21 9.09 -14.32
N GLU A 897 2.23 9.01 -15.65
CA GLU A 897 1.26 8.22 -16.44
C GLU A 897 1.36 6.72 -16.18
N GLU A 898 2.53 6.21 -15.80
CA GLU A 898 2.74 4.77 -15.56
C GLU A 898 2.01 4.32 -14.29
N THR A 899 2.26 4.99 -13.17
CA THR A 899 1.51 4.77 -11.92
C THR A 899 0.03 5.08 -12.10
N THR A 900 -0.31 6.07 -12.93
CA THR A 900 -1.71 6.38 -13.27
C THR A 900 -2.38 5.21 -13.98
N ARG A 901 -1.82 4.69 -15.07
CA ARG A 901 -2.36 3.53 -15.81
C ARG A 901 -2.37 2.24 -14.99
N ARG A 902 -1.43 2.08 -14.05
CA ARG A 902 -1.40 0.93 -13.14
C ARG A 902 -2.56 0.97 -12.14
N ASP A 903 -2.83 2.12 -11.54
CA ASP A 903 -3.79 2.26 -10.43
C ASP A 903 -5.21 2.65 -10.89
N LEU A 904 -5.35 3.33 -12.04
CA LEU A 904 -6.62 3.61 -12.73
C LEU A 904 -6.75 2.69 -13.96
N VAL A 905 -7.45 1.56 -13.81
CA VAL A 905 -7.60 0.55 -14.88
C VAL A 905 -9.01 0.61 -15.48
N PRO A 906 -9.17 0.81 -16.80
CA PRO A 906 -10.46 0.71 -17.47
C PRO A 906 -10.88 -0.76 -17.59
N ASP A 907 -12.15 -1.06 -17.31
CA ASP A 907 -12.71 -2.41 -17.41
C ASP A 907 -13.63 -2.51 -18.63
N ALA A 908 -13.18 -3.26 -19.65
CA ALA A 908 -13.91 -3.43 -20.90
C ALA A 908 -15.22 -4.24 -20.73
N ALA A 909 -15.31 -5.12 -19.73
CA ALA A 909 -16.53 -5.87 -19.44
C ALA A 909 -17.61 -5.01 -18.74
N ASP A 910 -17.19 -3.94 -18.06
CA ASP A 910 -18.03 -2.90 -17.46
C ASP A 910 -18.07 -1.64 -18.33
N GLY A 911 -18.19 -1.82 -19.66
CA GLY A 911 -18.40 -0.74 -20.63
C GLY A 911 -17.26 0.28 -20.73
N GLY A 912 -16.04 -0.08 -20.33
CA GLY A 912 -14.89 0.82 -20.26
C GLY A 912 -14.81 1.65 -18.98
N ARG A 913 -15.59 1.33 -17.93
CA ARG A 913 -15.58 2.06 -16.66
C ARG A 913 -14.17 2.07 -16.05
N LEU A 914 -13.71 3.26 -15.66
CA LEU A 914 -12.43 3.44 -14.98
C LEU A 914 -12.54 3.06 -13.50
N TRP A 915 -11.69 2.15 -13.04
CA TRP A 915 -11.63 1.67 -11.65
C TRP A 915 -10.29 2.06 -11.00
N MET A 916 -10.35 2.74 -9.85
CA MET A 916 -9.22 3.03 -8.99
C MET A 916 -8.99 1.87 -8.01
N TYR A 917 -7.82 1.25 -8.05
CA TYR A 917 -7.44 0.15 -7.16
C TYR A 917 -6.70 0.70 -5.95
N THR A 918 -7.26 0.47 -4.75
CA THR A 918 -6.82 1.18 -3.53
C THR A 918 -5.52 0.63 -2.94
N GLY A 919 -5.17 -0.64 -3.21
CA GLY A 919 -4.10 -1.37 -2.52
C GLY A 919 -4.43 -1.75 -1.07
N ASP A 920 -5.64 -1.46 -0.60
CA ASP A 920 -6.16 -1.95 0.68
C ASP A 920 -7.00 -3.22 0.45
N GLU A 921 -6.91 -4.17 1.37
CA GLU A 921 -7.74 -5.38 1.35
C GLU A 921 -9.06 -5.11 2.08
N ALA A 922 -10.17 -5.54 1.48
CA ALA A 922 -11.49 -5.40 2.06
C ALA A 922 -12.34 -6.66 1.88
N CYS A 923 -13.39 -6.72 2.70
CA CYS A 923 -14.51 -7.63 2.57
C CYS A 923 -15.81 -6.81 2.50
N MET A 924 -16.76 -7.23 1.66
CA MET A 924 -18.10 -6.65 1.60
C MET A 924 -19.15 -7.67 2.04
N ASP A 925 -20.03 -7.29 2.95
CA ASP A 925 -21.10 -8.17 3.44
C ASP A 925 -22.36 -8.15 2.54
N ALA A 926 -23.34 -9.01 2.87
CA ALA A 926 -24.63 -9.10 2.18
C ALA A 926 -25.41 -7.77 2.18
N ASP A 927 -25.23 -6.95 3.22
CA ASP A 927 -25.88 -5.64 3.38
C ASP A 927 -25.11 -4.52 2.63
N GLY A 928 -23.96 -4.79 2.02
CA GLY A 928 -23.13 -3.83 1.31
C GLY A 928 -22.25 -2.95 2.20
N TYR A 929 -22.10 -3.27 3.48
CA TYR A 929 -21.08 -2.65 4.32
C TYR A 929 -19.71 -3.23 3.96
N VAL A 930 -18.71 -2.36 3.90
CA VAL A 930 -17.32 -2.71 3.62
C VAL A 930 -16.53 -2.69 4.91
N ALA A 931 -15.77 -3.76 5.19
CA ALA A 931 -14.78 -3.80 6.24
C ALA A 931 -13.39 -3.83 5.59
N ILE A 932 -12.48 -2.94 6.02
CA ILE A 932 -11.08 -2.97 5.59
C ILE A 932 -10.34 -3.96 6.49
N THR A 933 -9.85 -5.06 5.91
CA THR A 933 -9.22 -6.17 6.62
C THR A 933 -7.70 -6.02 6.73
N GLY A 934 -7.09 -5.19 5.88
CA GLY A 934 -5.70 -4.80 6.01
C GLY A 934 -5.23 -3.91 4.87
N ARG A 935 -3.92 -3.61 4.82
CA ARG A 935 -3.27 -3.09 3.61
C ARG A 935 -2.45 -4.21 3.01
N ILE A 936 -2.54 -4.40 1.69
CA ILE A 936 -1.84 -5.48 0.99
C ILE A 936 -0.31 -5.36 1.19
N LYS A 937 0.21 -4.12 1.33
CA LYS A 937 1.63 -3.80 1.58
C LYS A 937 2.08 -3.82 3.06
N ASP A 938 1.15 -3.99 3.99
CA ASP A 938 1.42 -4.15 5.43
C ASP A 938 1.13 -5.58 5.91
N LEU A 939 0.75 -6.50 5.02
CA LEU A 939 0.54 -7.91 5.30
C LEU A 939 1.85 -8.55 5.79
N ILE A 940 1.78 -9.32 6.87
CA ILE A 940 2.93 -10.02 7.46
C ILE A 940 2.88 -11.46 6.95
N ILE A 941 3.83 -11.87 6.11
CA ILE A 941 3.87 -13.21 5.53
C ILE A 941 4.76 -14.09 6.42
N ARG A 942 4.18 -14.64 7.49
CA ARG A 942 4.89 -15.47 8.46
C ARG A 942 4.92 -16.92 8.00
N GLY A 943 6.05 -17.40 7.47
CA GLY A 943 6.22 -18.79 7.08
C GLY A 943 5.28 -19.25 5.96
N GLY A 944 4.73 -18.31 5.18
CA GLY A 944 3.69 -18.55 4.18
C GLY A 944 2.25 -18.35 4.68
N GLU A 945 2.04 -18.05 5.96
CA GLU A 945 0.73 -17.61 6.48
C GLU A 945 0.59 -16.08 6.39
N ASN A 946 -0.52 -15.63 5.82
CA ASN A 946 -0.85 -14.21 5.67
C ASN A 946 -1.48 -13.67 6.96
N ILE A 947 -0.72 -12.89 7.74
CA ILE A 947 -1.15 -12.27 8.98
C ILE A 947 -1.48 -10.80 8.75
N HIS A 948 -2.71 -10.40 9.04
CA HIS A 948 -3.15 -9.01 8.98
C HIS A 948 -2.81 -8.32 10.30
N PRO A 949 -1.94 -7.28 10.32
CA PRO A 949 -1.56 -6.62 11.56
C PRO A 949 -2.75 -6.08 12.36
N LEU A 950 -3.79 -5.62 11.66
CA LEU A 950 -4.98 -5.01 12.23
C LEU A 950 -5.76 -5.97 13.16
N GLU A 951 -5.72 -7.27 12.87
CA GLU A 951 -6.37 -8.29 13.70
C GLU A 951 -5.71 -8.35 15.09
N VAL A 952 -4.37 -8.36 15.11
CA VAL A 952 -3.56 -8.35 16.34
C VAL A 952 -3.66 -6.99 17.05
N GLU A 953 -3.66 -5.88 16.32
CA GLU A 953 -3.85 -4.52 16.88
C GLU A 953 -5.20 -4.43 17.61
N ASN A 954 -6.30 -4.84 16.98
CA ASN A 954 -7.64 -4.82 17.57
C ASN A 954 -7.73 -5.71 18.82
N CYS A 955 -7.10 -6.89 18.80
CA CYS A 955 -7.03 -7.78 19.97
C CYS A 955 -6.29 -7.11 21.14
N LEU A 956 -5.11 -6.53 20.89
CA LEU A 956 -4.29 -5.87 21.91
C LEU A 956 -4.97 -4.64 22.50
N LEU A 957 -5.71 -3.88 21.69
CA LEU A 957 -6.52 -2.73 22.11
C LEU A 957 -7.71 -3.12 23.01
N GLY A 958 -8.04 -4.41 23.11
CA GLY A 958 -8.98 -4.94 24.11
C GLY A 958 -8.38 -5.13 25.51
N HIS A 959 -7.05 -5.14 25.66
CA HIS A 959 -6.39 -5.40 26.95
C HIS A 959 -6.48 -4.17 27.88
N PRO A 960 -6.96 -4.30 29.13
CA PRO A 960 -7.28 -3.15 29.99
C PRO A 960 -6.08 -2.31 30.44
N LEU A 961 -4.86 -2.84 30.32
CA LEU A 961 -3.60 -2.12 30.61
C LEU A 961 -2.87 -1.62 29.34
N VAL A 962 -3.39 -1.89 28.15
CA VAL A 962 -2.85 -1.38 26.87
C VAL A 962 -3.59 -0.09 26.51
N ARG A 963 -2.82 0.95 26.17
CA ARG A 963 -3.32 2.27 25.76
C ARG A 963 -3.56 2.34 24.26
N ASP A 964 -2.55 1.87 23.52
CA ASP A 964 -2.50 1.83 22.08
C ASP A 964 -1.58 0.67 21.64
N ALA A 965 -1.80 0.12 20.45
CA ALA A 965 -1.01 -0.98 19.91
C ALA A 965 -0.82 -0.81 18.40
N SER A 966 0.42 -0.99 17.92
CA SER A 966 0.68 -1.08 16.50
C SER A 966 1.59 -2.25 16.14
N VAL A 967 1.18 -3.01 15.13
CA VAL A 967 1.78 -4.28 14.74
C VAL A 967 2.41 -4.16 13.36
N VAL A 968 3.59 -4.73 13.23
CA VAL A 968 4.39 -4.76 12.01
C VAL A 968 5.06 -6.12 11.83
N GLY A 969 5.40 -6.43 10.58
CA GLY A 969 6.29 -7.53 10.25
C GLY A 969 7.71 -7.20 10.67
N VAL A 970 8.31 -8.08 11.46
CA VAL A 970 9.69 -8.00 11.94
C VAL A 970 10.47 -9.15 11.31
N PRO A 971 11.65 -8.93 10.69
CA PRO A 971 12.43 -9.99 10.09
C PRO A 971 12.72 -11.14 11.05
N ASP A 972 12.64 -12.38 10.56
CA ASP A 972 12.84 -13.59 11.33
C ASP A 972 13.50 -14.68 10.49
N ASP A 973 14.64 -15.20 10.95
CA ASP A 973 15.46 -16.15 10.21
C ASP A 973 14.75 -17.48 9.87
N ARG A 974 13.66 -17.81 10.57
CA ARG A 974 12.91 -19.07 10.39
C ARG A 974 11.61 -18.88 9.59
N TYR A 975 10.91 -17.77 9.81
CA TYR A 975 9.60 -17.53 9.19
C TYR A 975 9.61 -16.43 8.11
N GLY A 976 10.78 -15.86 7.79
CA GLY A 976 10.94 -14.69 6.92
C GLY A 976 10.60 -13.40 7.67
N GLU A 977 9.38 -13.32 8.18
CA GLU A 977 8.98 -12.33 9.16
C GLU A 977 8.02 -12.90 10.21
N VAL A 978 7.91 -12.22 11.35
CA VAL A 978 7.04 -12.56 12.47
C VAL A 978 6.35 -11.32 13.01
N VAL A 979 5.28 -11.54 13.77
CA VAL A 979 4.51 -10.49 14.41
C VAL A 979 5.35 -9.77 15.47
N GLY A 980 5.60 -8.48 15.27
CA GLY A 980 6.13 -7.57 16.28
C GLY A 980 5.08 -6.54 16.68
N ALA A 981 4.78 -6.45 17.99
CA ALA A 981 3.81 -5.52 18.54
C ALA A 981 4.50 -4.38 19.31
N PHE A 982 4.37 -3.15 18.83
CA PHE A 982 4.73 -1.95 19.58
C PHE A 982 3.54 -1.55 20.46
N VAL A 983 3.67 -1.82 21.76
CA VAL A 983 2.62 -1.62 22.76
C VAL A 983 2.92 -0.39 23.58
N VAL A 984 1.92 0.48 23.69
CA VAL A 984 1.96 1.63 24.58
C VAL A 984 1.15 1.26 25.83
N PRO A 985 1.75 1.28 27.04
CA PRO A 985 1.04 0.98 28.29
C PRO A 985 0.07 2.11 28.68
N ALA A 986 -0.97 1.78 29.43
CA ALA A 986 -1.86 2.77 30.04
C ALA A 986 -1.13 3.62 31.09
N ARG A 987 -1.57 4.86 31.31
CA ARG A 987 -0.94 5.77 32.30
C ARG A 987 -0.97 5.14 33.70
N GLY A 988 0.16 5.19 34.40
CA GLY A 988 0.31 4.58 35.73
C GLY A 988 0.48 3.04 35.71
N VAL A 989 0.64 2.44 34.53
CA VAL A 989 1.06 1.03 34.41
C VAL A 989 2.57 0.96 34.27
N ARG A 990 3.22 0.15 35.11
CA ARG A 990 4.66 -0.14 35.01
C ARG A 990 4.88 -1.32 34.06
N THR A 991 5.69 -1.13 33.02
CA THR A 991 6.05 -2.22 32.09
C THR A 991 7.23 -3.03 32.60
N VAL A 992 7.24 -4.34 32.32
CA VAL A 992 8.36 -5.25 32.59
C VAL A 992 8.60 -6.21 31.44
N ASP A 993 9.85 -6.63 31.23
CA ASP A 993 10.21 -7.50 30.09
C ASP A 993 9.81 -8.96 30.26
N ALA A 994 9.69 -9.42 31.51
CA ALA A 994 9.23 -10.76 31.87
C ALA A 994 8.30 -10.67 33.10
N SER A 995 7.36 -11.62 33.20
CA SER A 995 6.53 -11.77 34.41
C SER A 995 7.39 -12.17 35.62
N ALA A 996 7.18 -11.52 36.77
CA ALA A 996 7.87 -11.84 38.02
C ALA A 996 7.58 -13.28 38.53
N ALA A 997 6.61 -13.99 37.94
CA ALA A 997 6.23 -15.35 38.33
C ALA A 997 7.14 -16.46 37.77
N ALA A 998 8.05 -16.16 36.84
CA ALA A 998 8.91 -17.18 36.21
C ALA A 998 10.08 -17.67 37.07
N ALA A 999 10.31 -17.07 38.25
CA ALA A 999 11.47 -17.35 39.11
C ALA A 999 11.25 -18.50 40.13
N SER A 1000 10.08 -19.15 40.16
CA SER A 1000 9.71 -20.05 41.28
C SER A 1000 8.90 -21.30 40.90
N ILE A 1001 9.25 -22.01 39.83
CA ILE A 1001 8.79 -23.40 39.64
C ILE A 1001 9.96 -24.28 39.16
N GLY A 1002 10.44 -25.14 40.05
CA GLY A 1002 11.30 -26.27 39.71
C GLY A 1002 10.57 -27.59 39.93
N SER A 1003 10.69 -28.51 38.96
CA SER A 1003 10.46 -29.96 39.03
C SER A 1003 9.17 -30.52 39.65
N GLY A 1004 8.38 -31.24 38.85
CA GLY A 1004 7.35 -32.19 39.31
C GLY A 1004 6.59 -32.85 38.16
N ASP A 1005 6.77 -34.16 37.97
CA ASP A 1005 6.08 -34.99 36.95
C ASP A 1005 4.57 -35.18 37.23
N GLY A 1006 3.74 -35.37 36.19
CA GLY A 1006 2.34 -35.75 36.37
C GLY A 1006 1.47 -35.83 35.10
N ALA A 1007 1.06 -37.06 34.75
CA ALA A 1007 0.29 -37.48 33.56
C ALA A 1007 -1.01 -36.72 33.16
N VAL A 1008 -1.19 -36.60 31.84
CA VAL A 1008 -2.41 -36.76 30.98
C VAL A 1008 -3.81 -36.53 31.56
N GLY A 1009 -4.59 -35.65 30.89
CA GLY A 1009 -6.07 -35.65 30.93
C GLY A 1009 -6.71 -34.75 29.86
N VAL A 1010 -7.66 -35.27 29.08
CA VAL A 1010 -8.41 -34.52 28.04
C VAL A 1010 -9.77 -34.07 28.59
N GLY A 1011 -10.18 -32.82 28.33
CA GLY A 1011 -11.51 -32.31 28.70
C GLY A 1011 -11.90 -31.04 27.94
N VAL A 1012 -13.17 -30.94 27.54
CA VAL A 1012 -13.72 -29.86 26.70
C VAL A 1012 -14.66 -28.95 27.51
N GLY A 1013 -14.53 -27.63 27.34
CA GLY A 1013 -15.62 -26.67 27.53
C GLY A 1013 -15.58 -25.82 28.81
N GLY A 1014 -15.78 -24.50 28.65
CA GLY A 1014 -16.05 -23.57 29.75
C GLY A 1014 -15.36 -22.21 29.62
N ILE A 1015 -16.00 -21.23 28.98
CA ILE A 1015 -15.55 -19.83 29.02
C ILE A 1015 -15.91 -19.25 30.39
N SER A 1016 -14.91 -18.77 31.13
CA SER A 1016 -15.08 -17.98 32.35
C SER A 1016 -14.02 -16.89 32.37
N PRO A 1017 -14.35 -15.62 32.72
CA PRO A 1017 -13.38 -14.54 32.70
C PRO A 1017 -12.35 -14.72 33.83
N LEU A 1018 -11.06 -14.77 33.46
CA LEU A 1018 -9.97 -14.78 34.43
C LEU A 1018 -10.01 -13.48 35.27
N PRO A 1019 -9.93 -13.55 36.60
CA PRO A 1019 -9.86 -12.36 37.44
C PRO A 1019 -8.50 -11.67 37.26
N ALA A 1020 -8.50 -10.34 37.32
CA ALA A 1020 -7.26 -9.59 37.42
C ALA A 1020 -6.51 -10.00 38.70
N LYS A 1021 -5.25 -10.44 38.56
CA LYS A 1021 -4.39 -10.68 39.72
C LYS A 1021 -3.83 -9.35 40.23
N GLU A 1022 -4.42 -8.87 41.31
CA GLU A 1022 -3.71 -8.14 42.39
C GLU A 1022 -2.51 -8.99 42.87
N GLU A 1023 -1.41 -8.47 43.41
CA GLU A 1023 -1.09 -7.11 43.84
C GLU A 1023 0.46 -6.97 43.87
N GLY A 1024 1.01 -5.82 43.48
CA GLY A 1024 2.38 -5.45 43.89
C GLY A 1024 2.34 -4.67 45.20
N GLU A 1025 3.41 -4.67 46.01
CA GLU A 1025 3.49 -4.12 47.39
C GLU A 1025 3.11 -2.63 47.58
N ARG A 1026 2.66 -1.92 46.53
CA ARG A 1026 2.13 -0.55 46.56
C ARG A 1026 0.88 -0.30 45.69
N GLY A 1027 0.19 -1.36 45.22
CA GLY A 1027 -1.00 -1.22 44.37
C GLY A 1027 -0.74 -0.71 42.94
N GLU A 1028 0.52 -0.76 42.48
CA GLU A 1028 0.90 -0.42 41.11
C GLU A 1028 0.41 -1.48 40.12
N LYS A 1029 -0.22 -1.04 39.01
CA LYS A 1029 -0.59 -1.93 37.91
C LYS A 1029 0.65 -2.25 37.09
N VAL A 1030 0.90 -3.54 36.81
CA VAL A 1030 2.05 -4.01 36.04
C VAL A 1030 1.58 -4.70 34.76
N LEU A 1031 2.31 -4.50 33.66
CA LEU A 1031 2.08 -5.18 32.39
C LEU A 1031 3.40 -5.77 31.87
N SER A 1032 3.46 -7.09 31.68
CA SER A 1032 4.64 -7.77 31.12
C SER A 1032 4.50 -8.07 29.62
N LYS A 1033 5.64 -8.33 28.95
CA LYS A 1033 5.63 -8.77 27.54
C LYS A 1033 4.91 -10.12 27.38
N ASP A 1034 4.87 -10.93 28.43
CA ASP A 1034 4.18 -12.22 28.44
C ASP A 1034 2.68 -12.10 28.66
N ASP A 1035 2.21 -11.14 29.47
CA ASP A 1035 0.77 -10.85 29.60
C ASP A 1035 0.19 -10.39 28.26
N VAL A 1036 0.95 -9.57 27.51
CA VAL A 1036 0.61 -9.16 26.14
C VAL A 1036 0.50 -10.38 25.19
N ARG A 1037 1.42 -11.34 25.28
CA ARG A 1037 1.39 -12.57 24.48
C ARG A 1037 0.26 -13.50 24.88
N GLU A 1038 -0.01 -13.64 26.18
CA GLU A 1038 -1.06 -14.48 26.73
C GLU A 1038 -2.45 -13.94 26.39
N TRP A 1039 -2.62 -12.61 26.41
CA TRP A 1039 -3.84 -11.97 25.94
C TRP A 1039 -4.12 -12.29 24.46
N VAL A 1040 -3.11 -12.22 23.60
CA VAL A 1040 -3.30 -12.63 22.19
C VAL A 1040 -3.54 -14.13 22.08
N ARG A 1041 -2.81 -14.97 22.82
CA ARG A 1041 -2.98 -16.44 22.84
C ARG A 1041 -4.37 -16.89 23.26
N THR A 1042 -5.02 -16.17 24.17
CA THR A 1042 -6.37 -16.49 24.68
C THR A 1042 -7.50 -15.97 23.81
N ASN A 1043 -7.24 -14.99 22.93
CA ASN A 1043 -8.26 -14.34 22.09
C ASN A 1043 -8.09 -14.61 20.58
N LEU A 1044 -6.91 -15.04 20.12
CA LEU A 1044 -6.55 -15.25 18.70
C LEU A 1044 -5.75 -16.54 18.50
N SER A 1045 -5.64 -16.98 17.24
CA SER A 1045 -4.88 -18.18 16.85
C SER A 1045 -3.37 -18.05 17.15
N GLY A 1046 -2.73 -19.17 17.48
CA GLY A 1046 -1.32 -19.19 17.95
C GLY A 1046 -0.28 -18.62 16.97
N HIS A 1047 -0.58 -18.52 15.68
CA HIS A 1047 0.31 -17.88 14.71
C HIS A 1047 0.30 -16.34 14.78
N LEU A 1048 -0.78 -15.74 15.31
CA LEU A 1048 -0.97 -14.29 15.46
C LEU A 1048 -0.27 -13.71 16.71
N ILE A 1049 0.23 -14.55 17.62
CA ILE A 1049 0.88 -14.11 18.86
C ILE A 1049 2.16 -13.31 18.53
N PRO A 1050 2.33 -12.08 19.05
CA PRO A 1050 3.57 -11.32 18.89
C PRO A 1050 4.79 -12.08 19.42
N LYS A 1051 5.73 -12.44 18.55
CA LYS A 1051 7.02 -12.99 18.97
C LYS A 1051 7.77 -11.90 19.76
N TYR A 1052 7.80 -10.69 19.20
CA TYR A 1052 8.39 -9.52 19.82
C TYR A 1052 7.30 -8.57 20.30
N VAL A 1053 7.47 -8.08 21.53
CA VAL A 1053 6.69 -6.99 22.10
C VAL A 1053 7.69 -5.88 22.43
N PHE A 1054 7.43 -4.67 21.97
CA PHE A 1054 8.27 -3.51 22.20
C PHE A 1054 7.47 -2.47 22.99
N TRP A 1055 8.02 -2.02 24.12
CA TRP A 1055 7.45 -0.89 24.86
C TRP A 1055 7.83 0.41 24.16
N ILE A 1056 6.85 1.29 23.96
CA ILE A 1056 7.07 2.62 23.39
C ILE A 1056 6.14 3.63 24.05
N ASP A 1057 6.63 4.84 24.33
CA ASP A 1057 5.80 5.90 24.91
C ASP A 1057 4.89 6.52 23.85
N GLU A 1058 5.44 6.82 22.65
CA GLU A 1058 4.71 7.41 21.53
C GLU A 1058 5.16 6.86 20.18
N TYR A 1059 4.21 6.66 19.28
CA TYR A 1059 4.52 6.25 17.90
C TYR A 1059 5.12 7.37 17.05
N PRO A 1060 6.00 7.04 16.08
CA PRO A 1060 6.33 7.94 15.00
C PRO A 1060 5.06 8.18 14.15
N LYS A 1061 4.52 9.39 14.19
CA LYS A 1061 3.29 9.79 13.48
C LYS A 1061 3.59 10.73 12.31
N THR A 1062 2.74 10.71 11.28
CA THR A 1062 2.65 11.78 10.30
C THR A 1062 2.09 13.05 10.95
N ALA A 1063 2.25 14.21 10.31
CA ALA A 1063 1.65 15.46 10.78
C ALA A 1063 0.09 15.42 10.81
N SER A 1064 -0.54 14.46 10.12
CA SER A 1064 -1.98 14.18 10.20
C SER A 1064 -2.36 13.15 11.29
N GLY A 1065 -1.42 12.73 12.13
CA GLY A 1065 -1.64 11.82 13.27
C GLY A 1065 -1.56 10.33 12.96
N LYS A 1066 -1.39 9.91 11.69
CA LYS A 1066 -1.31 8.49 11.29
C LYS A 1066 0.04 7.86 11.69
N ILE A 1067 0.04 6.63 12.18
CA ILE A 1067 1.26 5.90 12.55
C ILE A 1067 2.11 5.57 11.32
N GLN A 1068 3.42 5.81 11.38
CA GLN A 1068 4.38 5.50 10.32
C GLN A 1068 4.95 4.08 10.50
N LYS A 1069 4.17 3.04 10.15
CA LYS A 1069 4.55 1.62 10.34
C LYS A 1069 5.93 1.26 9.77
N PHE A 1070 6.38 1.87 8.66
CA PHE A 1070 7.73 1.62 8.14
C PHE A 1070 8.84 2.04 9.13
N LYS A 1071 8.68 3.15 9.86
CA LYS A 1071 9.62 3.55 10.92
C LYS A 1071 9.57 2.60 12.12
N LEU A 1072 8.41 2.01 12.41
CA LEU A 1072 8.32 0.95 13.44
C LEU A 1072 9.05 -0.32 13.00
N ARG A 1073 9.02 -0.69 11.70
CA ARG A 1073 9.84 -1.80 11.18
C ARG A 1073 11.35 -1.52 11.33
N GLU A 1074 11.82 -0.32 11.00
CA GLU A 1074 13.24 0.04 11.21
C GLU A 1074 13.60 0.10 12.70
N LEU A 1075 12.75 0.70 13.54
CA LEU A 1075 12.94 0.73 15.00
C LEU A 1075 12.96 -0.69 15.60
N ALA A 1076 12.16 -1.64 15.08
CA ALA A 1076 12.20 -3.03 15.54
C ALA A 1076 13.57 -3.67 15.25
N LYS A 1077 14.14 -3.44 14.06
CA LYS A 1077 15.49 -3.91 13.72
C LYS A 1077 16.53 -3.28 14.64
N GLU A 1078 16.45 -1.97 14.89
CA GLU A 1078 17.37 -1.27 15.79
C GLU A 1078 17.29 -1.78 17.24
N LEU A 1079 16.08 -2.00 17.78
CA LEU A 1079 15.88 -2.49 19.14
C LEU A 1079 16.37 -3.93 19.29
N LEU A 1080 16.08 -4.81 18.33
CA LEU A 1080 16.56 -6.20 18.35
C LEU A 1080 18.08 -6.29 18.16
N ALA A 1081 18.68 -5.42 17.35
CA ALA A 1081 20.13 -5.33 17.23
C ALA A 1081 20.79 -4.92 18.57
N ARG A 1082 20.12 -4.10 19.39
CA ARG A 1082 20.59 -3.71 20.74
C ARG A 1082 20.33 -4.78 21.79
N GLU A 1083 19.23 -5.55 21.72
CA GLU A 1083 18.99 -6.71 22.60
C GLU A 1083 19.93 -7.90 22.30
N THR A 1084 20.70 -7.85 21.19
CA THR A 1084 21.65 -8.89 20.78
C THR A 1084 23.13 -8.49 21.03
N GLN A 1085 23.37 -7.30 21.59
CA GLN A 1085 24.70 -6.80 22.03
C GLN A 1085 24.85 -6.88 23.55
#